data_AF-J7RL42-F1
#
_entry.id   AF-J7RL42-F1
#
_cell.length_a   1.000
_cell.length_b   1.000
_cell.length_c   1.000
_cell.angle_alpha   90.00
_cell.angle_beta   90.00
_cell.angle_gamma   90.00
#
_symmetry.space_group_name_H-M   'P 1'
#
loop_
_entity.id
_entity.type
_entity.pdbx_description
1 polymer ?
#
loop_
_entity_poly.entity_id
_entity_poly.type
_entity_poly.pdbx_seq_one_letter_code
_entity_poly.pdbx_strand_id
1 'polypeptide(L)'
;MNDFALMGGVANPVQGVHLGNGTGAGAGAGAGGMPAVPPPPGIAPANRNSRQLLDYLAVNNNGGGCSRWGFWRGGPGPPPPPGAIASDPTTQLHLNAANAAMHPHLEDPALLNNDIWKLQVQLAAVSAQSLGQPNVYARQNAMKKYLAHQQTAGGDPPTAGNQSLQQLNEASMSLLNRTRVLLSEIAADSQKIKKGYQADEPTAVESTAGTPSTPAAELQAARDNNATPSIFQHKKITPFHIEDEEDEDTMPIEKSKDTAYNDQLWHALDFSNLQIFNVNKNLFKYTFLTKLYLNGNGLSTLPSGIKHLNNLRVLDLSHNRLSELPAELGNCFRLKYLYLFNNLVETLPWEMGNLCNLQFLGVEGNPLDKKLLKILLEKSITGLIFYLRDNRPEIPLVHDRPFVELDIDGEPKHEYESLQESSQGVDHELTKKSFTVLSYNTLCQHYATPKMYRYTPSWALSWEYRRAKLRDQILSYSCDIMCLQEVEARTFEDFWLPLLEKHGYSGSFHAKTRAKLLQHRDSKKVDGCCVFFKRTKFRLIKKEEVDFSSTWMKHEKFQRTEDFLNRAMNKDNIALYFKLQHIASGEHIWVATTHLHWDPKFNDVKTFQVGVLLDHLQTLIRQDNPRQDVKKAPVIICGDFNSYIDSAVYELLSSGSVKDHRDGIKRDYGYMSQNNFSHQLALNSSYGLIGELPFTNFTPSFVDVIDYIWYSTHALRIRGLLGKLDDEYISKFIGFPNDKFPSDHIPLIVRFELLNTNNNNNNNTSNNNASSNSGSRKV
;
A
#
# COMPACT_ATOMS: atom_id res chain seq x y z
N MET A 1 22.15 -36.68 -27.42
CA MET A 1 23.17 -37.51 -28.11
C MET A 1 24.46 -37.37 -27.30
N ASN A 2 24.87 -38.44 -26.61
CA ASN A 2 26.00 -39.33 -26.97
C ASN A 2 27.37 -38.69 -26.63
N ASP A 3 28.35 -39.34 -25.98
CA ASP A 3 28.40 -40.68 -25.37
C ASP A 3 29.68 -40.86 -24.50
N PHE A 4 29.59 -41.61 -23.37
CA PHE A 4 30.69 -42.35 -22.67
C PHE A 4 31.98 -41.55 -22.27
N ALA A 5 32.99 -42.03 -21.53
CA ALA A 5 33.27 -43.16 -20.61
C ALA A 5 34.22 -42.61 -19.49
N LEU A 6 34.14 -42.96 -18.20
CA LEU A 6 34.51 -44.20 -17.47
C LEU A 6 36.04 -44.43 -17.21
N MET A 7 36.37 -44.88 -15.98
CA MET A 7 37.69 -45.17 -15.38
C MET A 7 38.57 -43.94 -14.99
N GLY A 8 39.35 -43.96 -13.89
CA GLY A 8 39.57 -45.00 -12.86
C GLY A 8 40.34 -44.47 -11.61
N GLY A 9 40.52 -45.31 -10.57
CA GLY A 9 41.20 -44.95 -9.29
C GLY A 9 42.73 -44.78 -9.41
N VAL A 10 43.54 -44.73 -8.33
CA VAL A 10 43.41 -45.14 -6.90
C VAL A 10 44.37 -44.20 -6.10
N ALA A 11 44.13 -43.75 -4.86
CA ALA A 11 44.42 -44.48 -3.62
C ALA A 11 44.10 -43.67 -2.35
N ASN A 12 44.00 -44.37 -1.21
CA ASN A 12 43.87 -43.83 0.16
C ASN A 12 44.56 -44.81 1.13
N PRO A 13 45.15 -44.36 2.26
CA PRO A 13 45.00 -45.17 3.47
C PRO A 13 44.96 -44.40 4.83
N VAL A 14 43.93 -44.73 5.64
CA VAL A 14 44.04 -45.18 7.07
C VAL A 14 44.49 -44.13 8.13
N GLN A 15 44.02 -44.06 9.39
CA GLN A 15 43.29 -44.93 10.35
C GLN A 15 42.30 -44.08 11.20
N GLY A 16 41.13 -44.54 11.66
CA GLY A 16 40.91 -45.27 12.94
C GLY A 16 40.23 -44.35 14.01
N VAL A 17 39.46 -44.77 15.03
CA VAL A 17 39.13 -46.10 15.63
C VAL A 17 37.78 -46.03 16.44
N HIS A 18 36.87 -47.02 16.28
CA HIS A 18 35.80 -47.59 17.18
C HIS A 18 34.84 -46.71 18.06
N LEU A 19 33.61 -47.11 18.47
CA LEU A 19 32.67 -48.28 18.33
C LEU A 19 31.21 -47.74 18.53
N GLY A 20 30.05 -48.42 18.72
CA GLY A 20 29.60 -49.82 18.93
C GLY A 20 28.50 -49.91 20.03
N ASN A 21 27.62 -50.91 20.17
CA ASN A 21 27.21 -52.06 19.33
C ASN A 21 25.92 -52.75 19.92
N GLY A 22 25.16 -53.56 19.14
CA GLY A 22 24.07 -54.46 19.61
C GLY A 22 22.74 -54.36 18.79
N THR A 23 22.26 -55.36 18.03
CA THR A 23 21.73 -56.75 18.30
C THR A 23 20.35 -56.79 18.98
N GLY A 24 19.33 -57.55 18.53
CA GLY A 24 19.16 -58.48 17.39
C GLY A 24 17.65 -58.80 17.18
N ALA A 25 17.16 -59.21 16.00
CA ALA A 25 17.22 -60.54 15.37
C ALA A 25 15.94 -61.39 15.58
N GLY A 26 15.31 -61.84 14.48
CA GLY A 26 14.13 -62.71 14.43
C GLY A 26 13.58 -62.81 13.00
N ALA A 27 13.26 -64.01 12.50
CA ALA A 27 13.06 -64.25 11.07
C ALA A 27 11.86 -65.17 10.73
N GLY A 28 11.33 -65.01 9.52
CA GLY A 28 10.34 -65.89 8.88
C GLY A 28 10.19 -65.50 7.41
N ALA A 29 10.21 -66.48 6.49
CA ALA A 29 10.31 -66.22 5.05
C ALA A 29 9.24 -66.96 4.22
N GLY A 30 8.82 -66.32 3.13
CA GLY A 30 7.96 -66.88 2.08
C GLY A 30 7.98 -65.92 0.87
N ALA A 31 8.16 -66.45 -0.33
CA ALA A 31 8.51 -65.63 -1.52
C ALA A 31 7.56 -65.89 -2.71
N GLY A 32 7.38 -64.87 -3.57
CA GLY A 32 6.70 -65.06 -4.86
C GLY A 32 6.29 -63.79 -5.63
N GLY A 33 7.11 -63.38 -6.62
CA GLY A 33 6.62 -62.83 -7.90
C GLY A 33 6.25 -61.35 -8.04
N MET A 34 7.14 -60.56 -8.67
CA MET A 34 6.88 -59.35 -9.47
C MET A 34 7.91 -59.33 -10.62
N PRO A 35 7.60 -58.81 -11.85
CA PRO A 35 7.49 -57.37 -12.15
C PRO A 35 6.36 -57.07 -13.19
N ALA A 36 6.20 -55.91 -13.85
CA ALA A 36 7.01 -54.69 -14.02
C ALA A 36 6.14 -53.42 -14.27
N VAL A 37 6.78 -52.24 -14.34
CA VAL A 37 6.13 -50.93 -14.60
C VAL A 37 6.65 -50.31 -15.91
N PRO A 38 5.79 -49.70 -16.76
CA PRO A 38 6.21 -48.94 -17.96
C PRO A 38 6.37 -47.41 -17.71
N PRO A 39 7.14 -46.67 -18.55
CA PRO A 39 7.50 -45.26 -18.30
C PRO A 39 6.61 -44.23 -19.06
N PRO A 40 6.76 -42.92 -18.79
CA PRO A 40 5.99 -41.85 -19.45
C PRO A 40 6.52 -41.44 -20.84
N PRO A 41 5.67 -40.95 -21.76
CA PRO A 41 6.07 -40.47 -23.09
C PRO A 41 6.48 -38.98 -23.12
N GLY A 42 7.30 -38.62 -24.13
CA GLY A 42 7.81 -37.27 -24.37
C GLY A 42 7.04 -36.44 -25.41
N ILE A 43 7.68 -35.40 -25.95
CA ILE A 43 7.05 -34.24 -26.63
C ILE A 43 7.31 -34.19 -28.15
N ALA A 44 6.30 -33.72 -28.90
CA ALA A 44 6.31 -33.19 -30.29
C ALA A 44 6.54 -34.20 -31.45
N PRO A 45 6.22 -33.86 -32.73
CA PRO A 45 5.66 -32.59 -33.24
C PRO A 45 4.28 -32.74 -33.93
N ALA A 46 3.75 -31.63 -34.50
CA ALA A 46 2.43 -31.57 -35.13
C ALA A 46 2.47 -31.64 -36.66
N ASN A 47 1.45 -32.24 -37.29
CA ASN A 47 0.60 -31.54 -38.29
C ASN A 47 -0.68 -32.31 -38.69
N ARG A 48 -1.64 -31.57 -39.28
CA ARG A 48 -2.77 -32.00 -40.14
C ARG A 48 -3.55 -33.29 -39.80
N ASN A 49 -4.81 -33.14 -39.40
CA ASN A 49 -5.92 -33.11 -40.38
C ASN A 49 -7.25 -32.66 -39.74
N SER A 50 -8.19 -32.22 -40.58
CA SER A 50 -9.53 -31.77 -40.19
C SER A 50 -10.63 -32.66 -40.78
N ARG A 51 -11.86 -32.52 -40.27
CA ARG A 51 -13.09 -33.28 -40.61
C ARG A 51 -13.13 -34.76 -40.17
N GLN A 52 -13.72 -35.02 -39.00
CA GLN A 52 -14.74 -36.08 -38.76
C GLN A 52 -15.08 -36.13 -37.26
N LEU A 53 -16.16 -35.46 -36.83
CA LEU A 53 -16.89 -35.72 -35.58
C LEU A 53 -18.21 -34.90 -35.48
N LEU A 54 -18.94 -34.84 -36.59
CA LEU A 54 -20.35 -34.45 -36.62
C LEU A 54 -21.12 -35.66 -37.14
N ASP A 55 -21.55 -36.54 -36.22
CA ASP A 55 -22.62 -37.56 -36.36
C ASP A 55 -22.61 -38.49 -35.14
N TYR A 56 -23.17 -38.04 -34.00
CA TYR A 56 -23.50 -38.93 -32.86
C TYR A 56 -24.57 -38.39 -31.90
N LEU A 57 -25.42 -37.45 -32.34
CA LEU A 57 -26.54 -36.90 -31.55
C LEU A 57 -27.84 -36.85 -32.35
N ALA A 58 -28.40 -38.03 -32.61
CA ALA A 58 -29.79 -38.20 -33.05
C ALA A 58 -30.33 -39.55 -32.54
N VAL A 59 -31.67 -39.67 -32.44
CA VAL A 59 -32.40 -40.92 -32.13
C VAL A 59 -32.14 -41.53 -30.73
N ASN A 60 -32.85 -41.03 -29.71
CA ASN A 60 -34.11 -41.68 -29.33
C ASN A 60 -34.91 -40.91 -28.27
N ASN A 61 -36.24 -40.93 -28.40
CA ASN A 61 -37.16 -40.42 -27.37
C ASN A 61 -38.53 -41.09 -27.49
N ASN A 62 -38.78 -42.16 -26.71
CA ASN A 62 -40.12 -42.47 -26.17
C ASN A 62 -40.15 -43.71 -25.25
N GLY A 63 -40.89 -43.57 -24.14
CA GLY A 63 -41.89 -44.54 -23.65
C GLY A 63 -41.51 -46.00 -23.37
N GLY A 64 -41.39 -46.34 -22.08
CA GLY A 64 -41.47 -47.72 -21.58
C GLY A 64 -41.08 -47.79 -20.11
N GLY A 65 -41.84 -48.49 -19.26
CA GLY A 65 -41.51 -48.56 -17.83
C GLY A 65 -41.89 -49.89 -17.19
N CYS A 66 -41.22 -50.23 -16.08
CA CYS A 66 -41.84 -51.07 -15.05
C CYS A 66 -41.14 -51.03 -13.67
N SER A 67 -41.98 -51.16 -12.63
CA SER A 67 -41.76 -51.88 -11.37
C SER A 67 -40.50 -51.65 -10.48
N ARG A 68 -40.73 -50.90 -9.39
CA ARG A 68 -40.86 -51.43 -8.01
C ARG A 68 -39.64 -52.08 -7.32
N TRP A 69 -39.00 -51.32 -6.43
CA TRP A 69 -38.56 -51.77 -5.09
C TRP A 69 -39.06 -50.75 -4.04
N GLY A 70 -39.01 -51.05 -2.73
CA GLY A 70 -39.54 -50.12 -1.72
C GLY A 70 -39.34 -50.54 -0.26
N PHE A 71 -40.00 -49.78 0.62
CA PHE A 71 -39.97 -49.82 2.09
C PHE A 71 -38.64 -49.42 2.76
N TRP A 72 -38.68 -48.26 3.44
CA TRP A 72 -38.72 -48.24 4.91
C TRP A 72 -39.81 -47.25 5.37
N ARG A 73 -40.36 -47.42 6.58
CA ARG A 73 -41.42 -46.56 7.15
C ARG A 73 -40.91 -45.81 8.37
N GLY A 74 -41.15 -44.50 8.40
CA GLY A 74 -41.12 -43.63 9.57
C GLY A 74 -41.94 -42.38 9.25
N GLY A 75 -43.08 -42.19 9.91
CA GLY A 75 -44.10 -41.24 9.47
C GLY A 75 -44.12 -39.92 10.27
N PRO A 76 -44.29 -38.76 9.62
CA PRO A 76 -44.67 -37.50 10.29
C PRO A 76 -46.19 -37.41 10.49
N GLY A 77 -46.62 -36.42 11.28
CA GLY A 77 -48.03 -36.04 11.42
C GLY A 77 -48.62 -35.36 10.17
N PRO A 78 -49.91 -34.99 10.19
CA PRO A 78 -50.58 -34.37 9.05
C PRO A 78 -50.01 -32.97 8.74
N PRO A 79 -49.80 -32.62 7.45
CA PRO A 79 -49.35 -31.29 7.06
C PRO A 79 -50.49 -30.25 7.17
N PRO A 80 -50.15 -28.95 7.28
CA PRO A 80 -51.11 -27.86 7.15
C PRO A 80 -51.72 -27.80 5.72
N PRO A 81 -52.88 -27.14 5.53
CA PRO A 81 -53.56 -27.08 4.23
C PRO A 81 -52.71 -26.37 3.16
N PRO A 82 -52.85 -26.76 1.87
CA PRO A 82 -52.07 -26.20 0.77
C PRO A 82 -52.52 -24.76 0.45
N GLY A 83 -51.93 -23.78 1.15
CA GLY A 83 -52.31 -22.36 1.10
C GLY A 83 -51.19 -21.39 0.73
N ALA A 84 -50.03 -21.87 0.28
CA ALA A 84 -48.95 -21.05 -0.25
C ALA A 84 -48.18 -21.82 -1.32
N ILE A 85 -48.37 -21.45 -2.59
CA ILE A 85 -47.51 -21.94 -3.68
C ILE A 85 -46.15 -21.26 -3.53
N ALA A 86 -45.08 -22.04 -3.38
CA ALA A 86 -43.73 -21.52 -3.52
C ALA A 86 -43.56 -21.03 -4.96
N SER A 87 -43.61 -19.71 -5.15
CA SER A 87 -43.57 -19.07 -6.46
C SER A 87 -42.30 -19.45 -7.21
N ASP A 88 -42.47 -19.99 -8.41
CA ASP A 88 -41.38 -20.26 -9.35
C ASP A 88 -40.49 -19.00 -9.52
N PRO A 89 -39.14 -19.10 -9.62
CA PRO A 89 -38.26 -17.93 -9.66
C PRO A 89 -38.59 -16.94 -10.78
N THR A 90 -39.10 -17.45 -11.91
CA THR A 90 -39.58 -16.65 -13.04
C THR A 90 -40.77 -15.77 -12.66
N THR A 91 -41.62 -16.22 -11.73
CA THR A 91 -42.79 -15.46 -11.24
C THR A 91 -42.38 -14.33 -10.30
N GLN A 92 -41.35 -14.53 -9.46
CA GLN A 92 -40.82 -13.45 -8.61
C GLN A 92 -40.11 -12.36 -9.44
N LEU A 93 -39.38 -12.75 -10.50
CA LEU A 93 -38.80 -11.79 -11.45
C LEU A 93 -39.89 -10.93 -12.11
N HIS A 94 -41.00 -11.52 -12.55
CA HIS A 94 -42.12 -10.77 -13.13
C HIS A 94 -42.84 -9.83 -12.13
N LEU A 95 -42.95 -10.20 -10.85
CA LEU A 95 -43.51 -9.32 -9.82
C LEU A 95 -42.57 -8.16 -9.48
N ASN A 96 -41.25 -8.40 -9.41
CA ASN A 96 -40.27 -7.36 -9.10
C ASN A 96 -40.02 -6.39 -10.27
N ALA A 97 -40.15 -6.83 -11.53
CA ALA A 97 -39.97 -5.99 -12.70
C ALA A 97 -40.98 -4.82 -12.81
N ALA A 98 -42.10 -4.88 -12.08
CA ALA A 98 -43.08 -3.79 -11.96
C ALA A 98 -43.05 -3.07 -10.59
N ASN A 99 -42.08 -3.41 -9.72
CA ASN A 99 -42.01 -2.87 -8.37
C ASN A 99 -41.29 -1.51 -8.34
N ALA A 100 -42.04 -0.44 -8.12
CA ALA A 100 -41.53 0.93 -8.05
C ALA A 100 -40.47 1.16 -6.94
N ALA A 101 -40.43 0.32 -5.89
CA ALA A 101 -39.37 0.38 -4.88
C ALA A 101 -38.03 -0.15 -5.42
N MET A 102 -38.03 -1.09 -6.36
CA MET A 102 -36.84 -1.61 -7.04
C MET A 102 -36.40 -0.72 -8.21
N HIS A 103 -37.39 -0.10 -8.86
CA HIS A 103 -37.28 0.67 -10.09
C HIS A 103 -37.92 2.06 -9.88
N PRO A 104 -37.23 3.03 -9.27
CA PRO A 104 -37.81 4.32 -8.89
C PRO A 104 -38.30 5.15 -10.09
N HIS A 105 -37.86 4.83 -11.30
CA HIS A 105 -38.36 5.45 -12.53
C HIS A 105 -39.80 5.06 -12.90
N LEU A 106 -40.38 4.08 -12.20
CA LEU A 106 -41.81 3.75 -12.24
C LEU A 106 -42.63 4.64 -11.28
N GLU A 107 -42.01 5.21 -10.24
CA GLU A 107 -42.60 6.23 -9.36
C GLU A 107 -42.45 7.63 -9.97
N ASP A 108 -41.26 7.95 -10.48
CA ASP A 108 -40.97 9.20 -11.19
C ASP A 108 -40.39 8.95 -12.60
N PRO A 109 -41.22 8.98 -13.65
CA PRO A 109 -40.77 8.89 -15.04
C PRO A 109 -39.81 10.00 -15.48
N ALA A 110 -39.74 11.14 -14.76
CA ALA A 110 -38.82 12.22 -15.11
C ALA A 110 -37.35 11.84 -14.90
N LEU A 111 -37.06 10.79 -14.10
CA LEU A 111 -35.73 10.21 -13.97
C LEU A 111 -35.14 9.75 -15.31
N LEU A 112 -35.98 9.34 -16.27
CA LEU A 112 -35.52 8.94 -17.61
C LEU A 112 -34.94 10.11 -18.45
N ASN A 113 -35.18 11.35 -18.02
CA ASN A 113 -34.55 12.55 -18.61
C ASN A 113 -33.14 12.82 -18.06
N ASN A 114 -32.73 12.17 -16.97
CA ASN A 114 -31.37 12.29 -16.43
C ASN A 114 -30.46 11.25 -17.10
N ASP A 115 -29.44 11.71 -17.83
CA ASP A 115 -28.55 10.82 -18.58
C ASP A 115 -27.82 9.78 -17.69
N ILE A 116 -27.57 10.08 -16.42
CA ILE A 116 -26.99 9.12 -15.46
C ILE A 116 -27.95 7.97 -15.23
N TRP A 117 -29.25 8.23 -15.07
CA TRP A 117 -30.25 7.21 -14.81
C TRP A 117 -30.68 6.45 -16.07
N LYS A 118 -30.81 7.16 -17.19
CA LYS A 118 -30.98 6.59 -18.53
C LYS A 118 -29.87 5.57 -18.84
N LEU A 119 -28.61 5.89 -18.49
CA LEU A 119 -27.48 4.96 -18.57
C LEU A 119 -27.65 3.74 -17.64
N GLN A 120 -28.17 3.91 -16.42
CA GLN A 120 -28.49 2.79 -15.52
C GLN A 120 -29.49 1.82 -16.17
N VAL A 121 -30.62 2.34 -16.67
CA VAL A 121 -31.68 1.52 -17.28
C VAL A 121 -31.20 0.82 -18.55
N GLN A 122 -30.44 1.51 -19.41
CA GLN A 122 -29.83 0.92 -20.61
C GLN A 122 -28.87 -0.23 -20.27
N LEU A 123 -27.99 -0.06 -19.29
CA LEU A 123 -27.02 -1.09 -18.90
C LEU A 123 -27.65 -2.22 -18.09
N ALA A 124 -28.70 -1.96 -17.29
CA ALA A 124 -29.50 -2.99 -16.63
C ALA A 124 -30.17 -3.91 -17.66
N ALA A 125 -30.72 -3.35 -18.74
CA ALA A 125 -31.29 -4.14 -19.84
C ALA A 125 -30.24 -5.02 -20.56
N VAL A 126 -29.05 -4.49 -20.84
CA VAL A 126 -27.92 -5.27 -21.40
C VAL A 126 -27.45 -6.37 -20.44
N SER A 127 -27.45 -6.10 -19.14
CA SER A 127 -27.14 -7.09 -18.11
C SER A 127 -28.19 -8.21 -18.08
N ALA A 128 -29.48 -7.88 -18.15
CA ALA A 128 -30.57 -8.85 -18.21
C ALA A 128 -30.55 -9.73 -19.47
N GLN A 129 -30.15 -9.20 -20.63
CA GLN A 129 -29.95 -9.98 -21.86
C GLN A 129 -28.88 -11.07 -21.72
N SER A 130 -27.99 -10.95 -20.74
CA SER A 130 -26.92 -11.93 -20.47
C SER A 130 -27.38 -13.09 -19.56
N LEU A 131 -28.66 -13.16 -19.16
CA LEU A 131 -29.14 -14.21 -18.25
C LEU A 131 -29.27 -15.59 -18.91
N GLY A 132 -29.13 -16.64 -18.08
CA GLY A 132 -29.39 -18.03 -18.46
C GLY A 132 -28.33 -18.71 -19.33
N GLN A 133 -27.27 -18.02 -19.73
CA GLN A 133 -26.16 -18.59 -20.50
C GLN A 133 -24.90 -18.78 -19.62
N PRO A 134 -24.49 -20.03 -19.31
CA PRO A 134 -23.30 -20.28 -18.49
C PRO A 134 -22.00 -19.69 -19.07
N ASN A 135 -21.29 -18.86 -18.30
CA ASN A 135 -20.02 -18.21 -18.63
C ASN A 135 -20.10 -17.28 -19.86
N VAL A 136 -20.91 -16.22 -19.78
CA VAL A 136 -21.17 -15.28 -20.89
C VAL A 136 -19.94 -14.49 -21.28
N TYR A 137 -19.20 -13.97 -20.30
CA TYR A 137 -18.04 -13.11 -20.57
C TYR A 137 -16.91 -13.91 -21.22
N ALA A 138 -16.75 -15.18 -20.87
CA ALA A 138 -15.87 -16.12 -21.56
C ALA A 138 -16.31 -16.37 -23.01
N ARG A 139 -17.60 -16.60 -23.27
CA ARG A 139 -18.16 -16.77 -24.64
C ARG A 139 -17.97 -15.52 -25.49
N GLN A 140 -18.33 -14.34 -24.97
CA GLN A 140 -18.17 -13.04 -25.65
C GLN A 140 -16.70 -12.76 -25.97
N ASN A 141 -15.77 -13.04 -25.05
CA ASN A 141 -14.34 -12.89 -25.28
C ASN A 141 -13.81 -13.87 -26.34
N ALA A 142 -14.25 -15.13 -26.33
CA ALA A 142 -13.92 -16.10 -27.39
C ALA A 142 -14.43 -15.64 -28.76
N MET A 143 -15.67 -15.12 -28.82
CA MET A 143 -16.27 -14.55 -30.02
C MET A 143 -15.52 -13.31 -30.53
N LYS A 144 -15.16 -12.37 -29.64
CA LYS A 144 -14.34 -11.19 -29.97
C LYS A 144 -12.98 -11.60 -30.54
N LYS A 145 -12.29 -12.58 -29.92
CA LYS A 145 -11.01 -13.11 -30.41
C LYS A 145 -11.14 -13.80 -31.77
N TYR A 146 -12.23 -14.54 -32.01
CA TYR A 146 -12.52 -15.17 -33.29
C TYR A 146 -12.72 -14.14 -34.42
N LEU A 147 -13.54 -13.11 -34.18
CA LEU A 147 -13.77 -12.02 -35.15
C LEU A 147 -12.48 -11.24 -35.45
N ALA A 148 -11.68 -10.91 -34.44
CA ALA A 148 -10.38 -10.26 -34.61
C ALA A 148 -9.39 -11.13 -35.41
N HIS A 149 -9.43 -12.46 -35.24
CA HIS A 149 -8.59 -13.35 -36.04
C HIS A 149 -9.04 -13.42 -37.51
N GLN A 150 -10.35 -13.45 -37.79
CA GLN A 150 -10.84 -13.37 -39.18
C GLN A 150 -10.36 -12.09 -39.88
N GLN A 151 -10.45 -10.94 -39.21
CA GLN A 151 -10.02 -9.64 -39.76
C GLN A 151 -8.52 -9.57 -40.07
N THR A 152 -7.68 -10.30 -39.33
CA THR A 152 -6.21 -10.34 -39.53
C THR A 152 -5.75 -11.43 -40.48
N ALA A 153 -6.58 -12.43 -40.80
CA ALA A 153 -6.19 -13.61 -41.58
C ALA A 153 -6.18 -13.41 -43.12
N GLY A 154 -6.76 -12.33 -43.64
CA GLY A 154 -6.69 -11.97 -45.07
C GLY A 154 -7.38 -12.94 -46.05
N GLY A 155 -8.16 -13.91 -45.56
CA GLY A 155 -9.00 -14.77 -46.39
C GLY A 155 -10.26 -14.04 -46.87
N ASP A 156 -10.87 -14.55 -47.96
CA ASP A 156 -12.10 -13.98 -48.51
C ASP A 156 -13.20 -13.81 -47.43
N PRO A 157 -13.94 -12.69 -47.45
CA PRO A 157 -15.02 -12.47 -46.50
C PRO A 157 -16.06 -13.58 -46.63
N PRO A 158 -16.60 -14.10 -45.51
CA PRO A 158 -17.61 -15.15 -45.55
C PRO A 158 -18.81 -14.67 -46.37
N THR A 159 -19.37 -15.54 -47.22
CA THR A 159 -20.47 -15.21 -48.14
C THR A 159 -21.82 -14.92 -47.45
N ALA A 160 -21.81 -14.74 -46.12
CA ALA A 160 -22.92 -14.23 -45.33
C ALA A 160 -22.81 -12.69 -45.28
N GLY A 161 -23.77 -12.01 -45.91
CA GLY A 161 -23.71 -10.56 -46.14
C GLY A 161 -23.63 -9.70 -44.87
N ASN A 162 -23.10 -8.48 -45.01
CA ASN A 162 -22.65 -7.57 -43.93
C ASN A 162 -23.51 -7.52 -42.66
N GLN A 163 -24.84 -7.65 -42.76
CA GLN A 163 -25.76 -7.73 -41.62
C GLN A 163 -25.39 -8.82 -40.60
N SER A 164 -24.96 -10.01 -41.05
CA SER A 164 -24.56 -11.09 -40.13
C SER A 164 -23.27 -10.75 -39.39
N LEU A 165 -22.30 -10.12 -40.04
CA LEU A 165 -21.05 -9.74 -39.40
C LEU A 165 -21.28 -8.65 -38.34
N GLN A 166 -22.19 -7.71 -38.61
CA GLN A 166 -22.61 -6.69 -37.65
C GLN A 166 -23.32 -7.32 -36.42
N GLN A 167 -24.29 -8.22 -36.64
CA GLN A 167 -24.97 -8.93 -35.54
C GLN A 167 -23.99 -9.76 -34.69
N LEU A 168 -23.00 -10.41 -35.31
CA LEU A 168 -21.95 -11.14 -34.59
C LEU A 168 -21.07 -10.19 -33.76
N ASN A 169 -20.74 -9.01 -34.28
CA ASN A 169 -19.99 -7.99 -33.54
C ASN A 169 -20.79 -7.46 -32.34
N GLU A 170 -22.07 -7.14 -32.52
CA GLU A 170 -22.99 -6.69 -31.47
C GLU A 170 -23.24 -7.77 -30.39
N ALA A 171 -23.22 -9.05 -30.75
CA ALA A 171 -23.28 -10.17 -29.81
C ALA A 171 -21.98 -10.37 -29.02
N SER A 172 -20.81 -10.02 -29.60
CA SER A 172 -19.51 -10.12 -28.92
C SER A 172 -19.25 -9.00 -27.88
N MET A 173 -20.07 -7.94 -27.89
CA MET A 173 -19.91 -6.77 -27.03
C MET A 173 -20.42 -7.01 -25.60
N SER A 174 -19.49 -7.22 -24.66
CA SER A 174 -19.80 -7.38 -23.24
C SER A 174 -20.40 -6.13 -22.60
N LEU A 175 -21.04 -6.30 -21.43
CA LEU A 175 -21.58 -5.22 -20.60
C LEU A 175 -20.52 -4.13 -20.34
N LEU A 176 -19.27 -4.54 -20.04
CA LEU A 176 -18.13 -3.65 -19.85
C LEU A 176 -17.81 -2.82 -21.10
N ASN A 177 -17.79 -3.44 -22.29
CA ASN A 177 -17.51 -2.73 -23.54
C ASN A 177 -18.64 -1.71 -23.84
N ARG A 178 -19.91 -2.10 -23.64
CA ARG A 178 -21.07 -1.21 -23.82
C ARG A 178 -21.07 -0.06 -22.79
N THR A 179 -20.70 -0.32 -21.54
CA THR A 179 -20.55 0.72 -20.50
C THR A 179 -19.51 1.76 -20.90
N ARG A 180 -18.35 1.33 -21.43
CA ARG A 180 -17.30 2.24 -21.91
C ARG A 180 -17.77 3.12 -23.06
N VAL A 181 -18.38 2.54 -24.09
CA VAL A 181 -18.90 3.28 -25.26
C VAL A 181 -19.89 4.38 -24.81
N LEU A 182 -20.90 4.02 -24.02
CA LEU A 182 -21.91 4.99 -23.56
C LEU A 182 -21.32 6.09 -22.65
N LEU A 183 -20.35 5.76 -21.78
CA LEU A 183 -19.65 6.76 -20.98
C LEU A 183 -18.82 7.72 -21.85
N SER A 184 -18.13 7.22 -22.87
CA SER A 184 -17.36 8.04 -23.82
C SER A 184 -18.26 8.94 -24.68
N GLU A 185 -19.45 8.47 -25.08
CA GLU A 185 -20.46 9.27 -25.78
C GLU A 185 -20.96 10.44 -24.91
N ILE A 186 -21.39 10.16 -23.67
CA ILE A 186 -21.83 11.19 -22.72
C ILE A 186 -20.70 12.18 -22.40
N ALA A 187 -19.45 11.70 -22.28
CA ALA A 187 -18.28 12.54 -22.10
C ALA A 187 -18.02 13.46 -23.31
N ALA A 188 -18.14 12.94 -24.53
CA ALA A 188 -17.94 13.70 -25.76
C ALA A 188 -19.00 14.80 -25.92
N ASP A 189 -20.28 14.50 -25.67
CA ASP A 189 -21.36 15.49 -25.75
C ASP A 189 -21.23 16.57 -24.66
N SER A 190 -20.84 16.17 -23.45
CA SER A 190 -20.47 17.10 -22.36
C SER A 190 -19.31 18.05 -22.75
N GLN A 191 -18.41 17.64 -23.64
CA GLN A 191 -17.34 18.50 -24.17
C GLN A 191 -17.81 19.39 -25.33
N LYS A 192 -18.68 18.88 -26.22
CA LYS A 192 -19.27 19.67 -27.32
C LYS A 192 -20.04 20.88 -26.77
N ILE A 193 -20.88 20.65 -25.76
CA ILE A 193 -21.65 21.72 -25.09
C ILE A 193 -20.72 22.79 -24.51
N LYS A 194 -19.63 22.40 -23.83
CA LYS A 194 -18.65 23.36 -23.28
C LYS A 194 -17.95 24.19 -24.35
N LYS A 195 -17.60 23.60 -25.50
CA LYS A 195 -16.99 24.35 -26.62
C LYS A 195 -17.97 25.34 -27.27
N GLY A 196 -19.25 25.01 -27.34
CA GLY A 196 -20.29 25.92 -27.85
C GLY A 196 -20.43 27.22 -27.05
N TYR A 197 -20.17 27.19 -25.73
CA TYR A 197 -20.23 28.35 -24.84
C TYR A 197 -18.92 29.17 -24.75
N GLN A 198 -17.89 28.86 -25.54
CA GLN A 198 -16.61 29.60 -25.57
C GLN A 198 -16.39 30.38 -26.87
N ALA A 199 -17.44 30.63 -27.66
CA ALA A 199 -17.33 31.37 -28.92
C ALA A 199 -17.26 32.91 -28.74
N ASP A 200 -17.93 33.45 -27.72
CA ASP A 200 -18.15 34.90 -27.55
C ASP A 200 -17.77 35.38 -26.13
N GLU A 201 -16.50 35.75 -25.90
CA GLU A 201 -16.02 36.97 -25.20
C GLU A 201 -14.50 36.89 -24.86
N PRO A 202 -13.81 38.05 -24.69
CA PRO A 202 -12.34 38.09 -24.58
C PRO A 202 -11.77 37.83 -23.17
N THR A 203 -10.46 37.58 -23.15
CA THR A 203 -9.63 37.16 -22.00
C THR A 203 -9.72 38.02 -20.73
N ALA A 204 -9.85 37.38 -19.56
CA ALA A 204 -9.67 38.02 -18.24
C ALA A 204 -8.91 37.14 -17.21
N VAL A 205 -7.75 37.66 -16.79
CA VAL A 205 -6.92 37.45 -15.58
C VAL A 205 -7.34 36.38 -14.53
N GLU A 206 -6.43 35.45 -14.19
CA GLU A 206 -6.54 34.59 -12.98
C GLU A 206 -6.34 35.39 -11.68
N SER A 207 -7.14 35.11 -10.64
CA SER A 207 -7.01 35.73 -9.30
C SER A 207 -7.03 34.71 -8.15
N THR A 208 -6.67 35.19 -6.96
CA THR A 208 -6.17 34.42 -5.79
C THR A 208 -7.19 33.50 -5.11
N ALA A 209 -6.72 32.33 -4.67
CA ALA A 209 -7.47 31.43 -3.79
C ALA A 209 -7.64 31.97 -2.37
N GLY A 210 -8.80 31.66 -1.75
CA GLY A 210 -9.11 31.92 -0.34
C GLY A 210 -9.41 30.64 0.44
N THR A 211 -9.29 30.70 1.77
CA THR A 211 -9.43 29.55 2.69
C THR A 211 -10.89 29.26 3.04
N PRO A 212 -11.33 27.99 3.11
CA PRO A 212 -12.64 27.63 3.67
C PRO A 212 -12.62 27.54 5.21
N SER A 213 -13.71 27.96 5.84
CA SER A 213 -13.98 27.84 7.29
C SER A 213 -14.67 26.52 7.65
N THR A 214 -14.75 26.18 8.94
CA THR A 214 -15.29 24.89 9.43
C THR A 214 -16.83 24.87 9.53
N PRO A 215 -17.49 23.71 9.28
CA PRO A 215 -18.96 23.63 9.22
C PRO A 215 -19.72 23.95 10.52
N ALA A 216 -19.04 23.93 11.68
CA ALA A 216 -19.66 24.18 12.97
C ALA A 216 -20.17 25.64 13.14
N ALA A 217 -19.64 26.60 12.38
CA ALA A 217 -20.03 28.00 12.47
C ALA A 217 -21.36 28.31 11.75
N GLU A 218 -21.67 27.61 10.66
CA GLU A 218 -22.83 27.93 9.80
C GLU A 218 -24.18 27.55 10.47
N LEU A 219 -24.17 26.59 11.38
CA LEU A 219 -25.34 26.14 12.13
C LEU A 219 -25.92 27.18 13.10
N GLN A 220 -25.19 28.24 13.43
CA GLN A 220 -25.72 29.39 14.19
C GLN A 220 -26.21 30.54 13.29
N ALA A 221 -25.73 30.64 12.05
CA ALA A 221 -26.11 31.71 11.12
C ALA A 221 -27.49 31.51 10.47
N ALA A 222 -28.00 30.27 10.44
CA ALA A 222 -29.25 29.88 9.78
C ALA A 222 -30.56 30.35 10.47
N ARG A 223 -30.54 31.45 11.23
CA ARG A 223 -31.73 32.00 11.93
C ARG A 223 -32.23 33.35 11.39
N ASP A 224 -31.40 34.14 10.72
CA ASP A 224 -31.78 35.46 10.22
C ASP A 224 -31.97 35.46 8.69
N ASN A 225 -33.21 35.68 8.25
CA ASN A 225 -33.60 35.61 6.84
C ASN A 225 -33.21 36.88 6.08
N ASN A 226 -32.13 36.83 5.28
CA ASN A 226 -32.09 37.28 3.86
C ASN A 226 -30.64 37.32 3.31
N ALA A 227 -30.11 36.16 2.91
CA ALA A 227 -28.93 36.08 2.05
C ALA A 227 -28.96 34.79 1.20
N THR A 228 -28.68 34.90 -0.10
CA THR A 228 -28.59 33.75 -1.00
C THR A 228 -27.20 33.11 -0.88
N PRO A 229 -27.06 31.83 -0.46
CA PRO A 229 -25.74 31.21 -0.25
C PRO A 229 -25.04 30.91 -1.59
N SER A 230 -23.83 31.45 -1.76
CA SER A 230 -23.00 31.29 -2.96
C SER A 230 -22.29 29.92 -3.01
N ILE A 231 -23.02 28.91 -3.49
CA ILE A 231 -22.55 27.53 -3.60
C ILE A 231 -21.33 27.37 -4.55
N PHE A 232 -20.22 26.88 -3.99
CA PHE A 232 -19.15 26.10 -4.61
C PHE A 232 -18.60 26.56 -5.98
N GLN A 233 -17.56 27.42 -5.95
CA GLN A 233 -16.57 27.47 -7.03
C GLN A 233 -15.44 26.45 -6.81
N HIS A 234 -15.75 25.16 -6.92
CA HIS A 234 -14.73 24.17 -7.23
C HIS A 234 -14.46 24.19 -8.75
N LYS A 235 -13.18 24.22 -9.16
CA LYS A 235 -12.78 24.10 -10.57
C LYS A 235 -13.31 22.74 -11.05
N LYS A 236 -14.36 22.73 -11.90
CA LYS A 236 -15.20 21.54 -12.17
C LYS A 236 -14.37 20.37 -12.73
N ILE A 237 -13.96 19.46 -11.85
CA ILE A 237 -13.47 18.13 -12.21
C ILE A 237 -14.56 17.49 -13.07
N THR A 238 -14.19 17.01 -14.25
CA THR A 238 -15.13 16.40 -15.19
C THR A 238 -15.71 15.12 -14.57
N PRO A 239 -17.05 14.94 -14.51
CA PRO A 239 -17.66 13.68 -14.04
C PRO A 239 -17.15 12.46 -14.81
N PHE A 240 -16.75 12.69 -16.07
CA PHE A 240 -16.09 11.74 -16.95
C PHE A 240 -14.65 12.20 -17.17
N HIS A 241 -13.77 11.99 -16.19
CA HIS A 241 -12.34 11.87 -16.46
C HIS A 241 -12.03 10.38 -16.63
N ILE A 242 -12.39 9.87 -17.81
CA ILE A 242 -11.72 8.70 -18.36
C ILE A 242 -10.29 9.16 -18.59
N GLU A 243 -9.34 8.67 -17.79
CA GLU A 243 -7.94 8.71 -18.19
C GLU A 243 -7.84 7.68 -19.33
N ASP A 244 -7.52 8.14 -20.55
CA ASP A 244 -7.54 7.35 -21.80
C ASP A 244 -6.36 6.35 -21.86
N GLU A 245 -6.34 5.42 -20.90
CA GLU A 245 -5.44 4.27 -20.85
C GLU A 245 -5.93 3.15 -21.80
N GLU A 246 -6.08 3.45 -23.10
CA GLU A 246 -6.55 2.46 -24.08
C GLU A 246 -5.58 1.27 -24.27
N ASP A 247 -4.33 1.39 -23.80
CA ASP A 247 -3.29 0.35 -23.77
C ASP A 247 -3.20 -0.45 -22.44
N GLU A 248 -4.19 -0.36 -21.54
CA GLU A 248 -4.13 -1.07 -20.24
C GLU A 248 -4.44 -2.58 -20.28
N ASP A 249 -4.92 -3.13 -21.40
CA ASP A 249 -4.94 -4.61 -21.63
C ASP A 249 -3.55 -5.12 -22.12
N THR A 250 -2.55 -4.22 -22.29
CA THR A 250 -1.17 -4.50 -22.73
C THR A 250 -0.09 -4.02 -21.76
N MET A 251 -0.39 -3.12 -20.81
CA MET A 251 0.57 -2.73 -19.76
C MET A 251 0.81 -3.86 -18.74
N PRO A 252 2.07 -4.18 -18.40
CA PRO A 252 2.37 -5.22 -17.41
C PRO A 252 1.93 -4.77 -16.01
N ILE A 253 1.30 -5.69 -15.28
CA ILE A 253 1.20 -5.59 -13.81
C ILE A 253 2.59 -5.33 -13.24
N GLU A 254 2.65 -4.49 -12.21
CA GLU A 254 3.87 -4.09 -11.50
C GLU A 254 4.82 -5.28 -11.36
N LYS A 255 5.97 -5.21 -12.05
CA LYS A 255 6.91 -6.34 -12.14
C LYS A 255 7.47 -6.65 -10.75
N SER A 256 6.85 -7.62 -10.07
CA SER A 256 7.40 -8.32 -8.93
C SER A 256 8.80 -8.79 -9.29
N LYS A 257 9.82 -8.17 -8.69
CA LYS A 257 11.24 -8.37 -9.03
C LYS A 257 11.76 -9.70 -8.46
N ASP A 258 11.19 -10.84 -8.86
CA ASP A 258 11.81 -12.12 -8.59
C ASP A 258 11.60 -13.17 -9.69
N THR A 259 12.73 -13.54 -10.29
CA THR A 259 12.94 -14.80 -11.05
C THR A 259 12.17 -15.01 -12.36
N ALA A 260 12.33 -16.20 -12.94
CA ALA A 260 12.09 -16.50 -14.34
C ALA A 260 10.62 -16.78 -14.67
N TYR A 261 10.21 -16.49 -15.92
CA TYR A 261 8.90 -16.80 -16.50
C TYR A 261 7.69 -16.34 -15.64
N ASN A 262 7.26 -15.09 -15.84
CA ASN A 262 5.97 -14.63 -15.32
C ASN A 262 4.82 -15.20 -16.18
N ASP A 263 4.50 -16.47 -15.97
CA ASP A 263 3.50 -17.25 -16.71
C ASP A 263 2.04 -16.89 -16.38
N GLN A 264 1.78 -15.75 -15.73
CA GLN A 264 0.44 -15.31 -15.36
C GLN A 264 -0.33 -14.71 -16.55
N LEU A 265 -0.71 -15.59 -17.49
CA LEU A 265 -1.31 -15.23 -18.79
C LEU A 265 -2.76 -14.72 -18.73
N TRP A 266 -3.44 -14.80 -17.58
CA TRP A 266 -4.88 -14.51 -17.47
C TRP A 266 -5.22 -13.70 -16.22
N HIS A 267 -6.21 -12.82 -16.34
CA HIS A 267 -6.58 -11.85 -15.29
C HIS A 267 -8.10 -11.72 -15.06
N ALA A 268 -8.88 -12.57 -15.74
CA ALA A 268 -10.34 -12.53 -15.73
C ALA A 268 -10.92 -13.90 -15.36
N LEU A 269 -11.82 -13.95 -14.38
CA LEU A 269 -12.57 -15.16 -14.04
C LEU A 269 -14.07 -14.94 -14.22
N ASP A 270 -14.73 -15.92 -14.82
CA ASP A 270 -16.14 -15.91 -15.16
C ASP A 270 -16.84 -17.11 -14.50
N PHE A 271 -17.83 -16.81 -13.66
CA PHE A 271 -18.75 -17.76 -13.03
C PHE A 271 -20.21 -17.37 -13.29
N SER A 272 -20.48 -16.64 -14.38
CA SER A 272 -21.81 -16.10 -14.69
C SER A 272 -22.83 -17.19 -15.06
N ASN A 273 -24.06 -17.05 -14.57
CA ASN A 273 -25.19 -17.96 -14.80
C ASN A 273 -24.91 -19.44 -14.43
N LEU A 274 -24.19 -19.68 -13.34
CA LEU A 274 -23.87 -21.03 -12.86
C LEU A 274 -24.76 -21.50 -11.69
N GLN A 275 -25.79 -20.72 -11.32
CA GLN A 275 -26.71 -20.99 -10.21
C GLN A 275 -25.99 -21.14 -8.85
N ILE A 276 -24.83 -20.51 -8.69
CA ILE A 276 -23.99 -20.59 -7.49
C ILE A 276 -24.65 -19.81 -6.34
N PHE A 277 -24.80 -20.44 -5.18
CA PHE A 277 -25.34 -19.81 -3.96
C PHE A 277 -24.27 -19.46 -2.90
N ASN A 278 -23.01 -19.88 -3.09
CA ASN A 278 -21.91 -19.61 -2.17
C ASN A 278 -20.55 -19.61 -2.91
N VAL A 279 -19.65 -18.68 -2.56
CA VAL A 279 -18.31 -18.53 -3.15
C VAL A 279 -17.24 -19.03 -2.18
N ASN A 280 -16.44 -20.02 -2.60
CA ASN A 280 -15.39 -20.58 -1.76
C ASN A 280 -14.24 -19.57 -1.54
N LYS A 281 -13.78 -19.43 -0.28
CA LYS A 281 -12.68 -18.50 0.11
C LYS A 281 -11.37 -18.66 -0.68
N ASN A 282 -11.13 -19.81 -1.31
CA ASN A 282 -9.98 -20.01 -2.18
C ASN A 282 -9.97 -19.09 -3.43
N LEU A 283 -11.12 -18.56 -3.87
CA LEU A 283 -11.17 -17.58 -4.97
C LEU A 283 -10.33 -16.33 -4.66
N PHE A 284 -10.36 -15.85 -3.42
CA PHE A 284 -9.69 -14.61 -3.04
C PHE A 284 -8.16 -14.74 -2.90
N LYS A 285 -7.61 -15.95 -3.12
CA LYS A 285 -6.17 -16.17 -3.26
C LYS A 285 -5.63 -15.76 -4.63
N TYR A 286 -6.49 -15.61 -5.64
CA TYR A 286 -6.11 -15.21 -6.99
C TYR A 286 -5.96 -13.68 -7.07
N THR A 287 -5.01 -13.12 -6.31
CA THR A 287 -4.82 -11.67 -6.10
C THR A 287 -4.47 -10.87 -7.37
N PHE A 288 -4.08 -11.55 -8.45
CA PHE A 288 -3.84 -10.96 -9.77
C PHE A 288 -5.14 -10.67 -10.57
N LEU A 289 -6.31 -11.09 -10.09
CA LEU A 289 -7.58 -10.89 -10.81
C LEU A 289 -7.90 -9.39 -10.97
N THR A 290 -8.06 -8.95 -12.21
CA THR A 290 -8.53 -7.61 -12.56
C THR A 290 -10.01 -7.60 -12.97
N LYS A 291 -10.60 -8.75 -13.32
CA LYS A 291 -11.99 -8.86 -13.78
C LYS A 291 -12.65 -10.11 -13.15
N LEU A 292 -13.75 -9.95 -12.40
CA LEU A 292 -14.48 -11.05 -11.76
C LEU A 292 -15.98 -10.94 -12.04
N TYR A 293 -16.56 -11.97 -12.64
CA TYR A 293 -17.97 -12.03 -12.99
C TYR A 293 -18.68 -13.14 -12.20
N LEU A 294 -19.67 -12.75 -11.39
CA LEU A 294 -20.44 -13.59 -10.47
C LEU A 294 -21.97 -13.40 -10.66
N ASN A 295 -22.38 -12.77 -11.76
CA ASN A 295 -23.75 -12.41 -12.08
C ASN A 295 -24.65 -13.60 -12.51
N GLY A 296 -25.97 -13.44 -12.37
CA GLY A 296 -26.95 -14.48 -12.75
C GLY A 296 -26.94 -15.70 -11.83
N ASN A 297 -26.66 -15.48 -10.54
CA ASN A 297 -26.41 -16.52 -9.55
C ASN A 297 -27.38 -16.38 -8.35
N GLY A 298 -27.23 -17.23 -7.34
CA GLY A 298 -28.06 -17.27 -6.14
C GLY A 298 -27.39 -16.68 -4.90
N LEU A 299 -26.37 -15.82 -5.04
CA LEU A 299 -25.58 -15.32 -3.91
C LEU A 299 -26.40 -14.39 -3.02
N SER A 300 -26.61 -14.76 -1.75
CA SER A 300 -27.22 -13.90 -0.74
C SER A 300 -26.22 -12.96 -0.05
N THR A 301 -24.93 -13.31 -0.03
CA THR A 301 -23.85 -12.47 0.51
C THR A 301 -22.58 -12.61 -0.34
N LEU A 302 -21.71 -11.59 -0.30
CA LEU A 302 -20.36 -11.63 -0.85
C LEU A 302 -19.36 -11.80 0.32
N PRO A 303 -18.46 -12.81 0.31
CA PRO A 303 -17.51 -12.99 1.40
C PRO A 303 -16.52 -11.83 1.54
N SER A 304 -16.25 -11.44 2.79
CA SER A 304 -15.25 -10.42 3.18
C SER A 304 -13.82 -10.67 2.68
N GLY A 305 -13.52 -11.89 2.23
CA GLY A 305 -12.27 -12.21 1.53
C GLY A 305 -12.03 -11.37 0.28
N ILE A 306 -13.05 -10.71 -0.28
CA ILE A 306 -12.94 -9.79 -1.42
C ILE A 306 -11.80 -8.77 -1.29
N LYS A 307 -11.45 -8.31 -0.08
CA LYS A 307 -10.33 -7.38 0.18
C LYS A 307 -8.97 -7.82 -0.37
N HIS A 308 -8.76 -9.12 -0.57
CA HIS A 308 -7.50 -9.64 -1.12
C HIS A 308 -7.39 -9.45 -2.64
N LEU A 309 -8.50 -9.12 -3.33
CA LEU A 309 -8.51 -8.77 -4.75
C LEU A 309 -8.32 -7.24 -4.93
N ASN A 310 -7.23 -6.71 -4.38
CA ASN A 310 -6.89 -5.28 -4.47
C ASN A 310 -6.65 -4.80 -5.92
N ASN A 311 -6.28 -5.70 -6.85
CA ASN A 311 -6.13 -5.45 -8.28
C ASN A 311 -7.44 -5.44 -9.08
N LEU A 312 -8.59 -5.71 -8.45
CA LEU A 312 -9.85 -5.85 -9.16
C LEU A 312 -10.29 -4.52 -9.77
N ARG A 313 -10.46 -4.49 -11.10
CA ARG A 313 -10.91 -3.34 -11.90
C ARG A 313 -12.37 -3.45 -12.35
N VAL A 314 -12.89 -4.68 -12.47
CA VAL A 314 -14.27 -4.98 -12.86
C VAL A 314 -14.85 -6.04 -11.94
N LEU A 315 -16.01 -5.77 -11.34
CA LEU A 315 -16.78 -6.72 -10.55
C LEU A 315 -18.25 -6.68 -10.98
N ASP A 316 -18.78 -7.83 -11.40
CA ASP A 316 -20.21 -7.98 -11.73
C ASP A 316 -20.90 -8.95 -10.77
N LEU A 317 -21.85 -8.42 -10.01
CA LEU A 317 -22.70 -9.13 -9.05
C LEU A 317 -24.18 -9.06 -9.46
N SER A 318 -24.50 -8.59 -10.68
CA SER A 318 -25.88 -8.38 -11.14
C SER A 318 -26.73 -9.66 -11.09
N HIS A 319 -28.03 -9.54 -10.83
CA HIS A 319 -28.99 -10.65 -10.76
C HIS A 319 -28.53 -11.73 -9.77
N ASN A 320 -28.37 -11.32 -8.51
CA ASN A 320 -28.12 -12.16 -7.35
C ASN A 320 -29.21 -11.89 -6.29
N ARG A 321 -28.94 -12.19 -5.02
CA ARG A 321 -29.86 -12.00 -3.89
C ARG A 321 -29.20 -11.20 -2.76
N LEU A 322 -28.24 -10.34 -3.10
CA LEU A 322 -27.46 -9.56 -2.14
C LEU A 322 -28.35 -8.48 -1.50
N SER A 323 -28.57 -8.56 -0.18
CA SER A 323 -29.20 -7.49 0.61
C SER A 323 -28.21 -6.43 1.07
N GLU A 324 -26.93 -6.79 1.14
CA GLU A 324 -25.84 -5.95 1.65
C GLU A 324 -24.53 -6.22 0.88
N LEU A 325 -23.56 -5.33 1.03
CA LEU A 325 -22.19 -5.48 0.52
C LEU A 325 -21.22 -5.46 1.70
N PRO A 326 -20.18 -6.32 1.71
CA PRO A 326 -19.17 -6.31 2.77
C PRO A 326 -18.38 -4.99 2.74
N ALA A 327 -18.10 -4.43 3.92
CA ALA A 327 -17.26 -3.24 4.08
C ALA A 327 -15.87 -3.43 3.43
N GLU A 328 -15.34 -4.66 3.47
CA GLU A 328 -14.10 -5.08 2.80
C GLU A 328 -14.05 -4.84 1.29
N LEU A 329 -15.19 -4.62 0.62
CA LEU A 329 -15.22 -4.22 -0.80
C LEU A 329 -14.50 -2.88 -1.03
N GLY A 330 -14.48 -1.98 -0.03
CA GLY A 330 -13.72 -0.74 -0.08
C GLY A 330 -12.21 -0.91 -0.26
N ASN A 331 -11.67 -2.10 0.01
CA ASN A 331 -10.24 -2.39 -0.17
C ASN A 331 -9.89 -2.72 -1.63
N CYS A 332 -10.87 -2.89 -2.52
CA CYS A 332 -10.67 -2.97 -3.97
C CYS A 332 -10.50 -1.58 -4.61
N PHE A 333 -9.62 -0.71 -4.08
CA PHE A 333 -9.48 0.68 -4.51
C PHE A 333 -9.07 0.89 -5.99
N ARG A 334 -8.60 -0.16 -6.68
CA ARG A 334 -8.34 -0.17 -8.13
C ARG A 334 -9.61 -0.42 -8.99
N LEU A 335 -10.79 -0.56 -8.39
CA LEU A 335 -12.06 -0.86 -9.07
C LEU A 335 -12.53 0.31 -9.94
N LYS A 336 -12.58 0.09 -11.27
CA LYS A 336 -13.06 1.06 -12.27
C LYS A 336 -14.56 0.86 -12.57
N TYR A 337 -15.11 -0.36 -12.46
CA TYR A 337 -16.53 -0.64 -12.72
C TYR A 337 -17.12 -1.68 -11.73
N LEU A 338 -18.28 -1.38 -11.16
CA LEU A 338 -19.03 -2.27 -10.27
C LEU A 338 -20.49 -2.37 -10.74
N TYR A 339 -21.01 -3.59 -10.90
CA TYR A 339 -22.39 -3.84 -11.32
C TYR A 339 -23.14 -4.64 -10.27
N LEU A 340 -24.28 -4.11 -9.81
CA LEU A 340 -25.14 -4.67 -8.76
C LEU A 340 -26.60 -4.81 -9.23
N PHE A 341 -26.87 -4.65 -10.53
CA PHE A 341 -28.24 -4.57 -11.07
C PHE A 341 -29.12 -5.74 -10.60
N ASN A 342 -30.40 -5.52 -10.30
CA ASN A 342 -31.31 -6.57 -9.82
C ASN A 342 -30.76 -7.37 -8.62
N ASN A 343 -30.61 -6.67 -7.49
CA ASN A 343 -30.31 -7.25 -6.17
C ASN A 343 -31.28 -6.62 -5.13
N LEU A 344 -30.99 -6.75 -3.84
CA LEU A 344 -31.82 -6.24 -2.74
C LEU A 344 -31.05 -5.21 -1.88
N VAL A 345 -30.09 -4.50 -2.47
CA VAL A 345 -29.16 -3.61 -1.75
C VAL A 345 -29.85 -2.29 -1.38
N GLU A 346 -30.23 -2.15 -0.10
CA GLU A 346 -30.86 -0.94 0.44
C GLU A 346 -29.85 0.19 0.71
N THR A 347 -28.62 -0.14 1.11
CA THR A 347 -27.57 0.83 1.51
C THR A 347 -26.18 0.41 1.01
N LEU A 348 -25.24 1.36 0.98
CA LEU A 348 -23.84 1.12 0.61
C LEU A 348 -22.94 1.31 1.84
N PRO A 349 -21.97 0.42 2.10
CA PRO A 349 -21.03 0.59 3.19
C PRO A 349 -20.15 1.84 2.97
N TRP A 350 -19.84 2.57 4.04
CA TRP A 350 -19.08 3.82 4.00
C TRP A 350 -17.68 3.64 3.39
N GLU A 351 -17.13 2.45 3.52
CA GLU A 351 -15.86 1.99 2.96
C GLU A 351 -15.82 2.04 1.43
N MET A 352 -16.98 2.05 0.74
CA MET A 352 -17.01 2.35 -0.69
C MET A 352 -16.52 3.76 -1.02
N GLY A 353 -16.45 4.69 -0.06
CA GLY A 353 -15.75 5.97 -0.20
C GLY A 353 -14.27 5.85 -0.56
N ASN A 354 -13.65 4.68 -0.33
CA ASN A 354 -12.29 4.35 -0.74
C ASN A 354 -12.16 4.03 -2.24
N LEU A 355 -13.26 3.75 -2.95
CA LEU A 355 -13.28 3.36 -4.37
C LEU A 355 -13.12 4.59 -5.29
N CYS A 356 -12.04 5.34 -5.08
CA CYS A 356 -11.77 6.64 -5.67
C CYS A 356 -11.47 6.65 -7.18
N ASN A 357 -11.46 5.48 -7.80
CA ASN A 357 -11.24 5.23 -9.23
C ASN A 357 -12.51 4.69 -9.93
N LEU A 358 -13.62 4.56 -9.21
CA LEU A 358 -14.86 3.97 -9.71
C LEU A 358 -15.54 4.91 -10.72
N GLN A 359 -15.55 4.50 -11.99
CA GLN A 359 -16.14 5.23 -13.12
C GLN A 359 -17.63 4.93 -13.29
N PHE A 360 -18.06 3.72 -12.91
CA PHE A 360 -19.47 3.30 -12.98
C PHE A 360 -19.86 2.41 -11.81
N LEU A 361 -21.06 2.68 -11.28
CA LEU A 361 -21.77 1.83 -10.31
C LEU A 361 -23.17 1.55 -10.86
N GLY A 362 -23.46 0.30 -11.22
CA GLY A 362 -24.78 -0.14 -11.67
C GLY A 362 -25.66 -0.49 -10.48
N VAL A 363 -26.67 0.34 -10.15
CA VAL A 363 -27.57 0.16 -8.99
C VAL A 363 -29.01 -0.16 -9.36
N GLU A 364 -29.43 0.03 -10.61
CA GLU A 364 -30.86 -0.12 -10.99
C GLU A 364 -31.41 -1.53 -10.72
N GLY A 365 -32.65 -1.62 -10.25
CA GLY A 365 -33.23 -2.84 -9.71
C GLY A 365 -32.72 -3.15 -8.30
N ASN A 366 -32.63 -2.14 -7.44
CA ASN A 366 -32.34 -2.29 -6.00
C ASN A 366 -33.18 -1.29 -5.19
N PRO A 367 -33.62 -1.65 -3.96
CA PRO A 367 -34.38 -0.78 -3.05
C PRO A 367 -33.50 0.28 -2.35
N LEU A 368 -32.61 0.92 -3.10
CA LEU A 368 -31.56 1.81 -2.58
C LEU A 368 -32.15 3.08 -1.95
N ASP A 369 -31.63 3.47 -0.77
CA ASP A 369 -31.99 4.70 -0.06
C ASP A 369 -32.09 5.91 -1.00
N LYS A 370 -33.28 6.56 -1.03
CA LYS A 370 -33.58 7.74 -1.84
C LYS A 370 -32.57 8.88 -1.63
N LYS A 371 -31.88 8.96 -0.47
CA LYS A 371 -30.77 9.91 -0.24
C LYS A 371 -29.53 9.58 -1.07
N LEU A 372 -29.08 8.33 -1.07
CA LEU A 372 -27.93 7.87 -1.88
C LEU A 372 -28.24 8.01 -3.38
N LEU A 373 -29.46 7.63 -3.76
CA LEU A 373 -29.98 7.71 -5.13
C LEU A 373 -30.03 9.17 -5.63
N LYS A 374 -30.53 10.10 -4.80
CA LYS A 374 -30.49 11.54 -5.08
C LYS A 374 -29.05 12.05 -5.29
N ILE A 375 -28.11 11.65 -4.43
CA ILE A 375 -26.70 12.07 -4.55
C ILE A 375 -26.07 11.55 -5.85
N LEU A 376 -26.38 10.31 -6.27
CA LEU A 376 -25.93 9.74 -7.54
C LEU A 376 -26.48 10.53 -8.74
N LEU A 377 -27.75 10.93 -8.71
CA LEU A 377 -28.43 11.69 -9.76
C LEU A 377 -27.95 13.14 -9.88
N GLU A 378 -27.69 13.81 -8.75
CA GLU A 378 -27.28 15.22 -8.71
C GLU A 378 -25.77 15.42 -8.87
N LYS A 379 -24.94 14.49 -8.37
CA LYS A 379 -23.49 14.66 -8.22
C LYS A 379 -22.64 13.57 -8.88
N SER A 380 -23.24 12.64 -9.61
CA SER A 380 -22.61 11.46 -10.21
C SER A 380 -21.97 10.51 -9.19
N ILE A 381 -21.37 9.41 -9.68
CA ILE A 381 -20.66 8.45 -8.84
C ILE A 381 -19.53 9.11 -8.03
N THR A 382 -18.82 10.09 -8.59
CA THR A 382 -17.74 10.80 -7.86
C THR A 382 -18.26 11.55 -6.64
N GLY A 383 -19.42 12.20 -6.74
CA GLY A 383 -20.07 12.87 -5.61
C GLY A 383 -20.64 11.89 -4.56
N LEU A 384 -21.09 10.71 -4.97
CA LEU A 384 -21.51 9.64 -4.06
C LEU A 384 -20.31 9.06 -3.28
N ILE A 385 -19.19 8.80 -3.96
CA ILE A 385 -17.93 8.34 -3.34
C ILE A 385 -17.41 9.37 -2.35
N PHE A 386 -17.36 10.66 -2.72
CA PHE A 386 -16.96 11.73 -1.79
C PHE A 386 -17.93 11.89 -0.61
N TYR A 387 -19.24 11.71 -0.81
CA TYR A 387 -20.20 11.71 0.30
C TYR A 387 -19.92 10.56 1.29
N LEU A 388 -19.74 9.33 0.80
CA LEU A 388 -19.45 8.18 1.66
C LEU A 388 -18.12 8.34 2.41
N ARG A 389 -17.08 8.86 1.74
CA ARG A 389 -15.76 9.12 2.32
C ARG A 389 -15.80 10.24 3.39
N ASP A 390 -16.40 11.39 3.06
CA ASP A 390 -16.31 12.59 3.92
C ASP A 390 -17.29 12.55 5.11
N ASN A 391 -18.29 11.65 5.08
CA ASN A 391 -19.34 11.51 6.10
C ASN A 391 -19.33 10.14 6.80
N ARG A 392 -18.27 9.32 6.62
CA ARG A 392 -18.08 8.07 7.37
C ARG A 392 -18.11 8.35 8.88
N PRO A 393 -18.84 7.57 9.70
CA PRO A 393 -18.84 7.72 11.15
C PRO A 393 -17.43 7.67 11.74
N GLU A 394 -17.20 8.40 12.83
CA GLU A 394 -15.90 8.42 13.51
C GLU A 394 -15.53 7.02 14.01
N ILE A 395 -14.31 6.59 13.66
CA ILE A 395 -13.75 5.33 14.17
C ILE A 395 -12.92 5.65 15.41
N PRO A 396 -13.27 5.10 16.59
CA PRO A 396 -12.45 5.26 17.78
C PRO A 396 -11.12 4.52 17.60
N LEU A 397 -10.03 5.17 17.98
CA LEU A 397 -8.78 4.51 18.28
C LEU A 397 -8.90 4.00 19.72
N VAL A 398 -9.00 2.68 19.91
CA VAL A 398 -9.31 2.08 21.22
C VAL A 398 -8.09 2.09 22.14
N HIS A 399 -6.90 1.91 21.56
CA HIS A 399 -5.61 1.99 22.25
C HIS A 399 -4.68 2.89 21.45
N ASP A 400 -4.03 3.85 22.13
CA ASP A 400 -2.88 4.55 21.58
C ASP A 400 -1.67 3.60 21.45
N ARG A 401 -0.63 4.02 20.73
CA ARG A 401 0.58 3.21 20.52
C ARG A 401 1.33 3.02 21.84
N PRO A 402 1.52 1.78 22.34
CA PRO A 402 2.20 1.55 23.61
C PRO A 402 3.67 1.94 23.52
N PHE A 403 4.25 2.35 24.64
CA PHE A 403 5.69 2.54 24.76
C PHE A 403 6.33 1.29 25.39
N VAL A 404 7.08 0.54 24.59
CA VAL A 404 7.74 -0.71 24.99
C VAL A 404 9.07 -0.37 25.66
N GLU A 405 9.21 -0.66 26.95
CA GLU A 405 10.49 -0.60 27.65
C GLU A 405 11.32 -1.85 27.35
N LEU A 406 12.60 -1.66 27.01
CA LEU A 406 13.57 -2.73 26.77
C LEU A 406 14.56 -2.83 27.94
N ASP A 407 15.06 -4.03 28.21
CA ASP A 407 15.98 -4.31 29.32
C ASP A 407 17.45 -3.94 29.02
N ILE A 408 18.42 -4.74 29.47
CA ILE A 408 19.87 -4.53 29.21
C ILE A 408 20.31 -5.25 27.93
N ASP A 409 19.72 -6.40 27.65
CA ASP A 409 20.10 -7.33 26.59
C ASP A 409 19.34 -7.05 25.28
N GLY A 410 18.18 -6.39 25.39
CA GLY A 410 17.38 -5.85 24.29
C GLY A 410 15.93 -6.32 24.26
N GLU A 411 15.52 -7.15 25.22
CA GLU A 411 14.24 -7.83 25.21
C GLU A 411 13.10 -6.93 25.75
N PRO A 412 11.85 -7.08 25.24
CA PRO A 412 10.67 -6.38 25.77
C PRO A 412 10.39 -6.74 27.23
N LYS A 413 10.43 -5.74 28.12
CA LYS A 413 10.26 -5.88 29.56
C LYS A 413 8.87 -5.47 30.05
N HIS A 414 8.33 -4.37 29.55
CA HIS A 414 7.02 -3.82 29.95
C HIS A 414 6.47 -2.92 28.84
N GLU A 415 5.19 -3.04 28.50
CA GLU A 415 4.50 -2.09 27.65
C GLU A 415 3.71 -1.11 28.52
N TYR A 416 3.88 0.19 28.28
CA TYR A 416 3.13 1.27 28.94
C TYR A 416 2.12 1.86 27.96
N GLU A 417 0.98 2.37 28.42
CA GLU A 417 -0.03 3.00 27.55
C GLU A 417 0.54 4.25 26.86
N SER A 418 1.52 4.91 27.49
CA SER A 418 2.11 6.13 26.94
C SER A 418 3.59 6.33 27.29
N LEU A 419 4.25 7.17 26.49
CA LEU A 419 5.61 7.63 26.78
C LEU A 419 5.68 8.47 28.06
N GLN A 420 4.64 9.23 28.43
CA GLN A 420 4.67 10.02 29.67
C GLN A 420 4.55 9.12 30.91
N GLU A 421 3.69 8.09 30.87
CA GLU A 421 3.58 7.08 31.92
C GLU A 421 4.90 6.31 32.08
N SER A 422 5.44 5.76 30.99
CA SER A 422 6.75 5.10 31.01
C SER A 422 7.85 6.01 31.60
N SER A 423 7.79 7.32 31.33
CA SER A 423 8.78 8.29 31.83
C SER A 423 8.63 8.62 33.32
N GLN A 424 7.52 8.24 33.97
CA GLN A 424 7.36 8.33 35.43
C GLN A 424 7.94 7.11 36.16
N GLY A 425 8.01 5.95 35.49
CA GLY A 425 8.60 4.72 36.03
C GLY A 425 10.14 4.63 35.95
N VAL A 426 10.80 5.56 35.25
CA VAL A 426 12.26 5.53 35.06
C VAL A 426 12.99 5.97 36.34
N ASP A 427 13.96 5.17 36.78
CA ASP A 427 14.85 5.52 37.89
C ASP A 427 15.55 6.89 37.68
N HIS A 428 15.81 7.60 38.77
CA HIS A 428 16.39 8.94 38.75
C HIS A 428 17.81 8.95 38.17
N GLU A 429 18.63 7.91 38.40
CA GLU A 429 19.98 7.84 37.80
C GLU A 429 19.92 7.52 36.30
N LEU A 430 19.03 6.62 35.87
CA LEU A 430 18.80 6.37 34.45
C LEU A 430 18.25 7.62 33.74
N THR A 431 17.38 8.39 34.40
CA THR A 431 16.83 9.67 33.91
C THR A 431 17.92 10.72 33.67
N LYS A 432 18.98 10.75 34.48
CA LYS A 432 20.15 11.65 34.28
C LYS A 432 20.98 11.31 33.04
N LYS A 433 20.89 10.07 32.54
CA LYS A 433 21.67 9.57 31.39
C LYS A 433 20.85 9.30 30.14
N SER A 434 19.54 9.49 30.19
CA SER A 434 18.63 9.12 29.11
C SER A 434 17.85 10.30 28.50
N PHE A 435 17.57 10.13 27.22
CA PHE A 435 16.87 11.12 26.40
C PHE A 435 16.07 10.43 25.30
N THR A 436 15.04 11.11 24.81
CA THR A 436 14.17 10.60 23.73
C THR A 436 14.43 11.30 22.40
N VAL A 437 14.44 10.51 21.32
CA VAL A 437 14.56 10.99 19.94
C VAL A 437 13.30 10.60 19.16
N LEU A 438 12.67 11.57 18.52
CA LEU A 438 11.61 11.39 17.52
C LEU A 438 12.21 11.49 16.11
N SER A 439 11.78 10.63 15.18
CA SER A 439 11.89 10.86 13.74
C SER A 439 10.51 10.76 13.09
N TYR A 440 10.15 11.71 12.22
CA TYR A 440 8.81 11.74 11.62
C TYR A 440 8.75 12.55 10.32
N ASN A 441 8.43 11.89 9.19
CA ASN A 441 7.99 12.59 7.98
C ASN A 441 6.56 13.12 8.20
N THR A 442 6.39 14.44 8.12
CA THR A 442 5.15 15.15 8.49
C THR A 442 4.17 15.37 7.33
N LEU A 443 4.52 14.92 6.12
CA LEU A 443 3.80 15.10 4.86
C LEU A 443 3.51 16.59 4.54
N CYS A 444 4.31 17.20 3.68
CA CYS A 444 4.16 18.62 3.32
C CYS A 444 2.79 18.89 2.67
N GLN A 445 2.28 20.11 2.79
CA GLN A 445 0.98 20.43 2.20
C GLN A 445 1.04 20.47 0.67
N HIS A 446 2.21 20.69 0.08
CA HIS A 446 2.42 20.58 -1.35
C HIS A 446 2.23 19.15 -1.88
N TYR A 447 2.63 18.12 -1.12
CA TYR A 447 2.43 16.71 -1.53
C TYR A 447 1.11 16.13 -1.02
N ALA A 448 0.51 16.64 0.07
CA ALA A 448 -0.83 16.28 0.57
C ALA A 448 -1.98 16.70 -0.39
N THR A 449 -1.95 16.21 -1.63
CA THR A 449 -2.88 16.56 -2.69
C THR A 449 -4.07 15.60 -2.75
N PRO A 450 -5.29 16.11 -3.04
CA PRO A 450 -6.45 15.24 -3.28
C PRO A 450 -6.33 14.30 -4.49
N LYS A 451 -5.30 14.39 -5.36
CA LYS A 451 -5.08 13.40 -6.44
C LYS A 451 -4.42 12.12 -5.92
N MET A 452 -3.51 12.22 -4.95
CA MET A 452 -2.83 11.06 -4.36
C MET A 452 -3.64 10.45 -3.22
N TYR A 453 -4.00 11.26 -2.22
CA TYR A 453 -4.68 10.81 -1.00
C TYR A 453 -6.21 10.86 -1.15
N ARG A 454 -6.76 10.28 -2.23
CA ARG A 454 -8.19 10.37 -2.57
C ARG A 454 -9.12 9.73 -1.54
N TYR A 455 -8.63 8.76 -0.77
CA TYR A 455 -9.35 8.03 0.27
C TYR A 455 -9.41 8.80 1.61
N THR A 456 -8.53 9.78 1.81
CA THR A 456 -8.58 10.67 2.98
C THR A 456 -9.79 11.60 2.87
N PRO A 457 -10.60 11.77 3.93
CA PRO A 457 -11.67 12.77 3.96
C PRO A 457 -11.15 14.17 3.63
N SER A 458 -11.90 14.94 2.84
CA SER A 458 -11.45 16.23 2.30
C SER A 458 -11.06 17.24 3.40
N TRP A 459 -11.78 17.22 4.53
CA TRP A 459 -11.47 18.01 5.72
C TRP A 459 -10.21 17.51 6.45
N ALA A 460 -10.01 16.20 6.54
CA ALA A 460 -8.86 15.59 7.23
C ALA A 460 -7.54 15.83 6.50
N LEU A 461 -7.56 15.87 5.16
CA LEU A 461 -6.39 16.16 4.33
C LEU A 461 -5.95 17.64 4.40
N SER A 462 -6.83 18.53 4.86
CA SER A 462 -6.55 19.98 4.89
C SER A 462 -5.46 20.36 5.88
N TRP A 463 -4.59 21.32 5.51
CA TRP A 463 -3.50 21.76 6.39
C TRP A 463 -3.97 22.24 7.76
N GLU A 464 -5.15 22.88 7.83
CA GLU A 464 -5.71 23.37 9.09
C GLU A 464 -6.01 22.23 10.07
N TYR A 465 -6.54 21.10 9.56
CA TYR A 465 -6.76 19.90 10.35
C TYR A 465 -5.45 19.18 10.67
N ARG A 466 -4.62 18.93 9.65
CA ARG A 466 -3.36 18.17 9.81
C ARG A 466 -2.39 18.88 10.76
N ARG A 467 -2.22 20.20 10.68
CA ARG A 467 -1.34 20.95 11.58
C ARG A 467 -1.79 20.90 13.04
N ALA A 468 -3.10 20.86 13.30
CA ALA A 468 -3.63 20.71 14.65
C ALA A 468 -3.32 19.31 15.22
N LYS A 469 -3.56 18.25 14.45
CA LYS A 469 -3.20 16.88 14.83
C LYS A 469 -1.69 16.68 15.00
N LEU A 470 -0.88 17.22 14.08
CA LEU A 470 0.59 17.18 14.14
C LEU A 470 1.12 17.87 15.40
N ARG A 471 0.58 19.04 15.76
CA ARG A 471 0.86 19.72 17.04
C ARG A 471 0.54 18.80 18.22
N ASP A 472 -0.68 18.26 18.26
CA ASP A 472 -1.18 17.52 19.41
C ASP A 472 -0.38 16.22 19.64
N GLN A 473 -0.02 15.52 18.57
CA GLN A 473 0.88 14.35 18.62
C GLN A 473 2.30 14.72 19.10
N ILE A 474 2.94 15.72 18.49
CA ILE A 474 4.35 16.04 18.82
C ILE A 474 4.49 16.62 20.23
N LEU A 475 3.50 17.40 20.68
CA LEU A 475 3.46 17.89 22.06
C LEU A 475 3.12 16.81 23.08
N SER A 476 2.26 15.82 22.77
CA SER A 476 1.97 14.73 23.70
C SER A 476 3.24 13.91 23.97
N TYR A 477 3.96 13.48 22.93
CA TYR A 477 5.21 12.73 23.08
C TYR A 477 6.30 13.54 23.82
N SER A 478 6.38 14.85 23.59
CA SER A 478 7.33 15.74 24.27
C SER A 478 8.78 15.22 24.26
N CYS A 479 9.25 14.67 23.13
CA CYS A 479 10.59 14.10 22.98
C CYS A 479 11.72 15.13 23.22
N ASP A 480 12.89 14.70 23.68
CA ASP A 480 13.99 15.63 23.97
C ASP A 480 14.71 16.16 22.71
N ILE A 481 14.71 15.36 21.64
CA ILE A 481 15.20 15.69 20.30
C ILE A 481 14.14 15.24 19.29
N MET A 482 13.93 16.03 18.23
CA MET A 482 12.96 15.75 17.17
C MET A 482 13.58 16.01 15.79
N CYS A 483 13.67 14.97 14.96
CA CYS A 483 13.99 15.06 13.54
C CYS A 483 12.70 15.06 12.73
N LEU A 484 12.38 16.14 12.04
CA LEU A 484 11.18 16.19 11.19
C LEU A 484 11.57 16.30 9.72
N GLN A 485 10.89 15.52 8.88
CA GLN A 485 11.04 15.53 7.43
C GLN A 485 9.76 16.09 6.77
N GLU A 486 9.91 16.59 5.54
CA GLU A 486 8.89 17.31 4.76
C GLU A 486 8.31 18.57 5.41
N VAL A 487 9.10 19.26 6.23
CA VAL A 487 8.69 20.57 6.73
C VAL A 487 8.87 21.61 5.62
N GLU A 488 7.81 22.28 5.19
CA GLU A 488 7.91 23.42 4.26
C GLU A 488 8.56 24.62 4.97
N ALA A 489 9.46 25.33 4.30
CA ALA A 489 10.16 26.49 4.85
C ALA A 489 9.22 27.51 5.51
N ARG A 490 8.08 27.81 4.86
CA ARG A 490 7.04 28.67 5.44
C ARG A 490 6.44 28.09 6.72
N THR A 491 6.12 26.79 6.75
CA THR A 491 5.54 26.16 7.94
C THR A 491 6.53 26.09 9.10
N PHE A 492 7.84 26.05 8.81
CA PHE A 492 8.86 26.18 9.85
C PHE A 492 8.80 27.55 10.53
N GLU A 493 8.79 28.63 9.74
CA GLU A 493 8.74 30.02 10.21
C GLU A 493 7.39 30.37 10.87
N ASP A 494 6.28 30.14 10.18
CA ASP A 494 4.93 30.58 10.58
C ASP A 494 4.31 29.72 11.71
N PHE A 495 4.79 28.49 11.94
CA PHE A 495 4.13 27.52 12.81
C PHE A 495 5.08 26.72 13.71
N TRP A 496 6.01 25.91 13.16
CA TRP A 496 6.79 24.97 13.97
C TRP A 496 7.73 25.64 14.97
N LEU A 497 8.49 26.66 14.52
CA LEU A 497 9.45 27.34 15.37
C LEU A 497 8.73 28.09 16.52
N PRO A 498 7.74 28.99 16.30
CA PRO A 498 7.03 29.64 17.41
C PRO A 498 6.33 28.66 18.37
N LEU A 499 5.77 27.57 17.84
CA LEU A 499 5.13 26.53 18.63
C LEU A 499 6.11 25.83 19.57
N LEU A 500 7.27 25.41 19.08
CA LEU A 500 8.23 24.63 19.86
C LEU A 500 9.15 25.50 20.71
N GLU A 501 9.46 26.74 20.31
CA GLU A 501 10.15 27.70 21.19
C GLU A 501 9.34 27.97 22.47
N LYS A 502 8.01 28.10 22.37
CA LYS A 502 7.11 28.24 23.54
C LYS A 502 7.21 27.06 24.52
N HIS A 503 7.58 25.87 24.04
CA HIS A 503 7.77 24.67 24.86
C HIS A 503 9.25 24.39 25.21
N GLY A 504 10.13 25.39 25.06
CA GLY A 504 11.54 25.31 25.50
C GLY A 504 12.51 24.64 24.53
N TYR A 505 12.09 24.37 23.29
CA TYR A 505 12.96 23.83 22.25
C TYR A 505 13.74 24.93 21.56
N SER A 506 14.91 24.61 21.01
CA SER A 506 15.54 25.37 19.92
C SER A 506 15.53 24.50 18.67
N GLY A 507 15.47 25.11 17.49
CA GLY A 507 15.41 24.37 16.23
C GLY A 507 16.10 25.08 15.08
N SER A 508 16.51 24.31 14.08
CA SER A 508 17.08 24.82 12.83
C SER A 508 16.64 23.93 11.67
N PHE A 509 16.39 24.58 10.53
CA PHE A 509 15.81 23.99 9.32
C PHE A 509 16.74 24.22 8.13
N HIS A 510 16.75 23.29 7.19
CA HIS A 510 17.39 23.43 5.88
C HIS A 510 16.44 22.95 4.79
N ALA A 511 16.30 23.73 3.72
CA ALA A 511 15.41 23.44 2.59
C ALA A 511 16.17 22.67 1.49
N LYS A 512 15.45 21.80 0.74
CA LYS A 512 16.03 21.13 -0.44
C LYS A 512 16.59 22.16 -1.44
N THR A 513 17.72 21.82 -2.08
CA THR A 513 18.60 22.76 -2.78
C THR A 513 17.89 23.66 -3.79
N ARG A 514 16.81 23.17 -4.43
CA ARG A 514 15.95 23.93 -5.35
C ARG A 514 15.43 25.26 -4.80
N ALA A 515 15.28 25.42 -3.48
CA ALA A 515 14.87 26.67 -2.86
C ALA A 515 15.78 27.86 -3.22
N LYS A 516 17.06 27.59 -3.49
CA LYS A 516 18.09 28.58 -3.87
C LYS A 516 17.93 29.09 -5.32
N LEU A 517 17.11 28.43 -6.14
CA LEU A 517 16.89 28.74 -7.57
C LEU A 517 15.49 29.32 -7.86
N LEU A 518 14.57 29.28 -6.88
CA LEU A 518 13.18 29.71 -7.04
C LEU A 518 12.98 31.16 -6.58
N GLN A 519 11.91 31.79 -7.09
CA GLN A 519 11.46 33.08 -6.57
C GLN A 519 11.03 32.95 -5.10
N HIS A 520 11.19 34.01 -4.30
CA HIS A 520 10.95 34.04 -2.85
C HIS A 520 9.56 33.52 -2.41
N ARG A 521 8.54 33.64 -3.25
CA ARG A 521 7.19 33.10 -2.98
C ARG A 521 7.11 31.58 -3.03
N ASP A 522 7.91 30.95 -3.91
CA ASP A 522 7.87 29.53 -4.18
C ASP A 522 8.99 28.77 -3.47
N SER A 523 10.13 29.40 -3.20
CA SER A 523 11.15 28.86 -2.30
C SER A 523 10.59 28.62 -0.88
N LYS A 524 9.66 29.47 -0.42
CA LYS A 524 8.94 29.28 0.85
C LYS A 524 8.01 28.04 0.89
N LYS A 525 7.66 27.46 -0.26
CA LYS A 525 6.92 26.17 -0.36
C LYS A 525 7.84 24.96 -0.40
N VAL A 526 9.16 25.15 -0.52
CA VAL A 526 10.10 24.04 -0.60
C VAL A 526 10.22 23.39 0.77
N ASP A 527 10.06 22.07 0.74
CA ASP A 527 10.23 21.15 1.84
C ASP A 527 11.71 20.91 2.18
N GLY A 528 11.93 20.44 3.39
CA GLY A 528 13.27 20.14 3.88
C GLY A 528 13.24 19.28 5.14
N CYS A 529 14.34 19.34 5.88
CA CYS A 529 14.46 18.70 7.19
C CYS A 529 14.66 19.78 8.26
N CYS A 530 14.22 19.52 9.48
CA CYS A 530 14.63 20.28 10.65
C CYS A 530 14.94 19.39 11.84
N VAL A 531 15.75 19.91 12.75
CA VAL A 531 16.02 19.30 14.05
C VAL A 531 15.63 20.29 15.14
N PHE A 532 14.82 19.84 16.09
CA PHE A 532 14.53 20.53 17.35
C PHE A 532 15.16 19.77 18.52
N PHE A 533 15.57 20.49 19.57
CA PHE A 533 16.10 19.92 20.81
C PHE A 533 15.73 20.80 22.02
N LYS A 534 15.45 20.18 23.17
CA LYS A 534 15.14 20.91 24.41
C LYS A 534 16.37 21.65 24.94
N ARG A 535 16.28 22.97 25.12
CA ARG A 535 17.35 23.83 25.66
C ARG A 535 17.75 23.46 27.10
N THR A 536 16.86 22.77 27.83
CA THR A 536 17.06 22.30 29.21
C THR A 536 17.88 21.02 29.32
N LYS A 537 17.89 20.16 28.29
CA LYS A 537 18.74 18.95 28.23
C LYS A 537 19.95 19.09 27.32
N PHE A 538 19.87 19.91 26.26
CA PHE A 538 20.88 19.97 25.22
C PHE A 538 21.35 21.39 24.90
N ARG A 539 22.68 21.52 24.76
CA ARG A 539 23.36 22.72 24.25
C ARG A 539 23.89 22.43 22.85
N LEU A 540 23.60 23.31 21.88
CA LEU A 540 24.21 23.23 20.55
C LEU A 540 25.69 23.64 20.62
N ILE A 541 26.56 22.79 20.07
CA ILE A 541 28.01 23.05 19.94
C ILE A 541 28.37 23.37 18.49
N LYS A 542 27.83 22.62 17.53
CA LYS A 542 28.04 22.82 16.09
C LYS A 542 26.81 22.38 15.30
N LYS A 543 26.48 23.09 14.21
CA LYS A 543 25.60 22.59 13.15
C LYS A 543 26.30 22.63 11.79
N GLU A 544 25.90 21.75 10.87
CA GLU A 544 26.33 21.74 9.46
C GLU A 544 25.13 21.43 8.56
N GLU A 545 25.08 22.10 7.40
CA GLU A 545 23.99 22.04 6.42
C GLU A 545 24.55 21.55 5.08
N VAL A 546 24.10 20.38 4.61
CA VAL A 546 24.74 19.68 3.50
C VAL A 546 23.74 19.37 2.38
N ASP A 547 24.01 19.91 1.19
CA ASP A 547 23.40 19.45 -0.06
C ASP A 547 24.29 18.32 -0.61
N PHE A 548 23.79 17.09 -0.76
CA PHE A 548 24.64 15.92 -1.08
C PHE A 548 25.52 16.13 -2.33
N SER A 549 24.90 16.56 -3.43
CA SER A 549 25.58 16.79 -4.71
C SER A 549 26.62 17.91 -4.63
N SER A 550 26.28 19.02 -3.97
CA SER A 550 27.17 20.20 -3.82
C SER A 550 28.37 19.91 -2.93
N THR A 551 28.19 19.09 -1.89
CA THR A 551 29.28 18.69 -0.97
C THR A 551 30.17 17.63 -1.59
N TRP A 552 29.61 16.64 -2.30
CA TRP A 552 30.44 15.64 -2.99
C TRP A 552 31.29 16.24 -4.12
N MET A 553 30.77 17.18 -4.91
CA MET A 553 31.55 17.88 -5.95
C MET A 553 32.70 18.74 -5.41
N LYS A 554 32.70 19.07 -4.11
CA LYS A 554 33.79 19.80 -3.44
C LYS A 554 34.77 18.88 -2.72
N HIS A 555 34.52 17.58 -2.70
CA HIS A 555 35.27 16.64 -1.88
C HIS A 555 36.60 16.26 -2.54
N GLU A 556 37.66 16.12 -1.75
CA GLU A 556 39.01 15.76 -2.22
C GLU A 556 39.07 14.41 -2.97
N LYS A 557 38.13 13.50 -2.68
CA LYS A 557 38.00 12.19 -3.35
C LYS A 557 37.01 12.20 -4.54
N PHE A 558 36.54 13.37 -4.96
CA PHE A 558 35.58 13.50 -6.05
C PHE A 558 36.17 12.99 -7.38
N GLN A 559 35.43 12.12 -8.05
CA GLN A 559 35.72 11.68 -9.41
C GLN A 559 34.47 11.92 -10.26
N ARG A 560 34.64 12.50 -11.45
CA ARG A 560 33.55 12.85 -12.37
C ARG A 560 33.18 11.64 -13.23
N THR A 561 32.14 10.92 -12.85
CA THR A 561 31.62 9.75 -13.58
C THR A 561 30.30 10.05 -14.29
N GLU A 562 29.93 9.24 -15.29
CA GLU A 562 28.67 9.41 -16.03
C GLU A 562 27.44 9.13 -15.18
N ASP A 563 27.46 8.08 -14.34
CA ASP A 563 26.36 7.76 -13.43
C ASP A 563 26.13 8.89 -12.40
N PHE A 564 27.21 9.49 -11.87
CA PHE A 564 27.07 10.66 -10.99
C PHE A 564 26.38 11.82 -11.71
N LEU A 565 26.87 12.23 -12.88
CA LEU A 565 26.33 13.35 -13.65
C LEU A 565 24.86 13.14 -14.05
N ASN A 566 24.54 11.94 -14.56
CA ASN A 566 23.22 11.64 -15.12
C ASN A 566 22.16 11.29 -14.06
N ARG A 567 22.57 10.72 -12.92
CA ARG A 567 21.61 10.15 -11.94
C ARG A 567 21.61 10.87 -10.59
N ALA A 568 22.77 11.27 -10.07
CA ALA A 568 22.89 11.84 -8.72
C ALA A 568 23.00 13.37 -8.68
N MET A 569 23.80 13.99 -9.56
CA MET A 569 24.13 15.43 -9.54
C MET A 569 22.89 16.33 -9.48
N ASN A 570 21.85 15.99 -10.26
CA ASN A 570 20.61 16.76 -10.35
C ASN A 570 19.57 16.44 -9.24
N LYS A 571 19.95 15.68 -8.21
CA LYS A 571 19.10 15.47 -7.02
C LYS A 571 19.39 16.55 -5.97
N ASP A 572 18.33 17.08 -5.37
CA ASP A 572 18.34 18.23 -4.46
C ASP A 572 18.14 17.84 -2.98
N ASN A 573 18.25 16.54 -2.68
CA ASN A 573 18.24 15.98 -1.33
C ASN A 573 19.37 16.54 -0.45
N ILE A 574 19.11 16.56 0.86
CA ILE A 574 19.93 17.24 1.87
C ILE A 574 20.13 16.38 3.11
N ALA A 575 21.16 16.71 3.87
CA ALA A 575 21.40 16.26 5.23
C ALA A 575 21.64 17.45 6.18
N LEU A 576 21.34 17.23 7.45
CA LEU A 576 21.52 18.18 8.54
C LEU A 576 22.27 17.49 9.68
N TYR A 577 23.36 18.08 10.17
CA TYR A 577 24.15 17.53 11.28
C TYR A 577 24.22 18.48 12.46
N PHE A 578 24.09 17.93 13.66
CA PHE A 578 24.14 18.67 14.92
C PHE A 578 25.07 17.96 15.90
N LYS A 579 26.07 18.67 16.42
CA LYS A 579 26.80 18.27 17.62
C LYS A 579 26.12 18.91 18.82
N LEU A 580 25.45 18.08 19.62
CA LEU A 580 24.77 18.49 20.86
C LEU A 580 25.59 18.03 22.07
N GLN A 581 25.74 18.89 23.07
CA GLN A 581 26.21 18.49 24.39
C GLN A 581 25.01 18.19 25.28
N HIS A 582 24.96 16.98 25.86
CA HIS A 582 23.96 16.62 26.86
C HIS A 582 24.35 17.23 28.22
N ILE A 583 23.50 18.09 28.77
CA ILE A 583 23.84 18.94 29.91
C ILE A 583 24.03 18.12 31.20
N ALA A 584 23.24 17.05 31.40
CA ALA A 584 23.26 16.27 32.63
C ALA A 584 24.45 15.29 32.75
N SER A 585 25.03 14.85 31.62
CA SER A 585 26.22 13.97 31.60
C SER A 585 27.50 14.65 31.10
N GLY A 586 27.40 15.83 30.47
CA GLY A 586 28.51 16.55 29.84
C GLY A 586 28.96 15.99 28.47
N GLU A 587 28.49 14.80 28.11
CA GLU A 587 28.86 14.06 26.88
C GLU A 587 28.37 14.74 25.59
N HIS A 588 29.07 14.47 24.49
CA HIS A 588 28.75 15.01 23.16
C HIS A 588 28.14 13.94 22.25
N ILE A 589 27.06 14.31 21.55
CA ILE A 589 26.30 13.43 20.64
C ILE A 589 26.22 14.10 19.27
N TRP A 590 26.48 13.34 18.22
CA TRP A 590 26.18 13.72 16.84
C TRP A 590 24.80 13.21 16.45
N VAL A 591 23.92 14.11 16.02
CA VAL A 591 22.61 13.80 15.46
C VAL A 591 22.59 14.23 14.01
N ALA A 592 22.23 13.33 13.11
CA ALA A 592 22.07 13.61 11.68
C ALA A 592 20.64 13.30 11.24
N THR A 593 20.00 14.20 10.49
CA THR A 593 18.71 13.93 9.80
C THR A 593 18.84 14.06 8.29
N THR A 594 18.11 13.23 7.56
CA THR A 594 18.02 13.26 6.09
C THR A 594 16.62 12.90 5.59
N HIS A 595 16.36 13.22 4.32
CA HIS A 595 15.26 12.70 3.51
C HIS A 595 15.88 12.36 2.14
N LEU A 596 15.99 11.07 1.82
CA LEU A 596 16.68 10.57 0.61
C LEU A 596 15.82 10.70 -0.67
N HIS A 597 16.37 10.33 -1.82
CA HIS A 597 15.58 10.32 -3.05
C HIS A 597 14.53 9.20 -3.04
N TRP A 598 13.32 9.46 -3.55
CA TRP A 598 12.20 8.53 -3.41
C TRP A 598 12.16 7.41 -4.46
N ASP A 599 12.38 7.72 -5.74
CA ASP A 599 12.11 6.81 -6.87
C ASP A 599 12.82 5.43 -6.70
N PRO A 600 12.08 4.31 -6.63
CA PRO A 600 12.64 2.95 -6.57
C PRO A 600 13.51 2.52 -7.77
N LYS A 601 13.57 3.32 -8.85
CA LYS A 601 14.50 3.17 -9.98
C LYS A 601 15.88 3.77 -9.73
N PHE A 602 16.10 4.35 -8.54
CA PHE A 602 17.31 5.10 -8.16
C PHE A 602 17.92 4.64 -6.82
N ASN A 603 17.73 3.38 -6.41
CA ASN A 603 18.29 2.82 -5.17
C ASN A 603 19.83 2.92 -5.09
N ASP A 604 20.50 2.90 -6.24
CA ASP A 604 21.92 3.24 -6.42
C ASP A 604 22.25 4.68 -5.98
N VAL A 605 21.39 5.65 -6.30
CA VAL A 605 21.55 7.05 -5.85
C VAL A 605 21.21 7.20 -4.36
N LYS A 606 20.24 6.45 -3.83
CA LYS A 606 19.96 6.40 -2.38
C LYS A 606 21.19 5.89 -1.62
N THR A 607 21.79 4.80 -2.10
CA THR A 607 23.05 4.24 -1.56
C THR A 607 24.20 5.24 -1.64
N PHE A 608 24.37 5.94 -2.76
CA PHE A 608 25.35 7.00 -2.92
C PHE A 608 25.14 8.18 -1.95
N GLN A 609 23.90 8.65 -1.76
CA GLN A 609 23.57 9.70 -0.80
C GLN A 609 23.94 9.29 0.64
N VAL A 610 23.71 8.03 1.01
CA VAL A 610 24.12 7.47 2.31
C VAL A 610 25.64 7.31 2.43
N GLY A 611 26.34 6.93 1.36
CA GLY A 611 27.82 6.95 1.34
C GLY A 611 28.37 8.35 1.63
N VAL A 612 27.84 9.38 0.98
CA VAL A 612 28.22 10.79 1.22
C VAL A 612 27.84 11.25 2.63
N LEU A 613 26.68 10.84 3.15
CA LEU A 613 26.24 11.10 4.53
C LEU A 613 27.29 10.61 5.54
N LEU A 614 27.77 9.38 5.36
CA LEU A 614 28.62 8.69 6.31
C LEU A 614 30.10 9.07 6.18
N ASP A 615 30.64 9.31 4.97
CA ASP A 615 32.01 9.84 4.80
C ASP A 615 32.14 11.28 5.34
N HIS A 616 31.10 12.11 5.14
CA HIS A 616 31.06 13.46 5.72
C HIS A 616 30.96 13.44 7.25
N LEU A 617 30.08 12.61 7.83
CA LEU A 617 29.96 12.47 9.29
C LEU A 617 31.25 11.96 9.93
N GLN A 618 31.90 10.95 9.35
CA GLN A 618 33.22 10.47 9.81
C GLN A 618 34.27 11.58 9.74
N THR A 619 34.22 12.44 8.72
CA THR A 619 35.14 13.59 8.58
C THR A 619 34.89 14.64 9.66
N LEU A 620 33.63 14.97 9.96
CA LEU A 620 33.28 15.88 11.06
C LEU A 620 33.74 15.35 12.43
N ILE A 621 33.56 14.05 12.70
CA ILE A 621 34.02 13.39 13.93
C ILE A 621 35.56 13.47 14.06
N ARG A 622 36.29 13.15 12.98
CA ARG A 622 37.77 13.20 12.97
C ARG A 622 38.32 14.63 13.10
N GLN A 623 37.64 15.63 12.56
CA GLN A 623 38.01 17.04 12.73
C GLN A 623 37.78 17.54 14.17
N ASP A 624 36.68 17.11 14.79
CA ASP A 624 36.29 17.52 16.14
C ASP A 624 37.16 16.86 17.23
N ASN A 625 37.53 15.59 17.05
CA ASN A 625 38.45 14.89 17.95
C ASN A 625 39.36 13.90 17.18
N PRO A 626 40.53 14.34 16.68
CA PRO A 626 41.46 13.51 15.92
C PRO A 626 42.03 12.28 16.67
N ARG A 627 41.81 12.18 17.99
CA ARG A 627 42.26 11.06 18.83
C ARG A 627 41.14 10.06 19.15
N GLN A 628 39.89 10.36 18.78
CA GLN A 628 38.76 9.48 19.05
C GLN A 628 38.63 8.40 17.99
N ASP A 629 38.50 7.15 18.43
CA ASP A 629 38.02 6.07 17.58
C ASP A 629 36.59 6.38 17.12
N VAL A 630 36.41 6.51 15.81
CA VAL A 630 35.15 6.83 15.16
C VAL A 630 34.05 5.82 15.53
N LYS A 631 34.40 4.55 15.83
CA LYS A 631 33.45 3.54 16.32
C LYS A 631 32.82 3.87 17.67
N LYS A 632 33.48 4.72 18.46
CA LYS A 632 33.10 5.12 19.82
C LYS A 632 32.55 6.55 19.89
N ALA A 633 32.26 7.17 18.75
CA ALA A 633 31.55 8.44 18.72
C ALA A 633 30.05 8.20 18.97
N PRO A 634 29.40 8.88 19.94
CA PRO A 634 27.96 8.81 20.12
C PRO A 634 27.27 9.45 18.90
N VAL A 635 26.64 8.61 18.06
CA VAL A 635 26.04 8.98 16.78
C VAL A 635 24.61 8.45 16.71
N ILE A 636 23.70 9.31 16.24
CA ILE A 636 22.32 8.98 15.90
C ILE A 636 22.04 9.51 14.49
N ILE A 637 21.46 8.67 13.63
CA ILE A 637 21.05 9.06 12.27
C ILE A 637 19.56 8.73 12.10
N CYS A 638 18.74 9.77 12.07
CA CYS A 638 17.29 9.71 11.87
C CYS A 638 16.94 10.08 10.42
N GLY A 639 15.79 9.64 9.92
CA GLY A 639 15.26 10.15 8.67
C GLY A 639 14.36 9.20 7.90
N ASP A 640 13.86 9.74 6.79
CA ASP A 640 13.23 8.98 5.73
C ASP A 640 14.30 8.57 4.71
N PHE A 641 14.54 7.26 4.61
CA PHE A 641 15.52 6.68 3.71
C PHE A 641 14.91 6.20 2.40
N ASN A 642 13.57 6.19 2.25
CA ASN A 642 12.86 5.68 1.07
C ASN A 642 13.37 4.28 0.62
N SER A 643 13.82 3.45 1.56
CA SER A 643 14.60 2.23 1.29
C SER A 643 14.27 1.11 2.29
N TYR A 644 14.11 -0.11 1.78
CA TYR A 644 13.68 -1.30 2.52
C TYR A 644 14.76 -1.87 3.46
N ILE A 645 14.33 -2.76 4.37
CA ILE A 645 15.23 -3.53 5.27
C ILE A 645 16.21 -4.41 4.48
N ASP A 646 15.80 -4.90 3.30
CA ASP A 646 16.61 -5.70 2.38
C ASP A 646 17.22 -4.86 1.24
N SER A 647 17.46 -3.56 1.49
CA SER A 647 18.09 -2.64 0.54
C SER A 647 19.59 -2.45 0.77
N ALA A 648 20.30 -2.00 -0.28
CA ALA A 648 21.69 -1.59 -0.20
C ALA A 648 21.94 -0.47 0.83
N VAL A 649 20.94 0.37 1.09
CA VAL A 649 21.02 1.42 2.13
C VAL A 649 21.05 0.81 3.53
N TYR A 650 20.21 -0.19 3.79
CA TYR A 650 20.17 -0.88 5.08
C TYR A 650 21.38 -1.80 5.27
N GLU A 651 21.81 -2.53 4.24
CA GLU A 651 23.07 -3.31 4.25
C GLU A 651 24.26 -2.39 4.55
N LEU A 652 24.34 -1.22 3.91
CA LEU A 652 25.42 -0.25 4.13
C LEU A 652 25.48 0.18 5.60
N LEU A 653 24.37 0.70 6.13
CA LEU A 653 24.31 1.27 7.48
C LEU A 653 24.55 0.21 8.57
N SER A 654 24.10 -1.03 8.39
CA SER A 654 24.24 -2.11 9.37
C SER A 654 25.60 -2.84 9.31
N SER A 655 26.12 -3.13 8.12
CA SER A 655 27.36 -3.93 7.93
C SER A 655 28.63 -3.08 7.79
N GLY A 656 28.49 -1.81 7.39
CA GLY A 656 29.59 -0.88 7.14
C GLY A 656 30.19 -0.91 5.73
N SER A 657 29.72 -1.76 4.80
CA SER A 657 30.16 -1.75 3.40
C SER A 657 29.23 -2.57 2.50
N VAL A 658 29.07 -2.19 1.23
CA VAL A 658 28.27 -2.97 0.27
C VAL A 658 29.01 -3.17 -1.04
N LYS A 659 29.04 -4.43 -1.50
CA LYS A 659 29.84 -4.84 -2.68
C LYS A 659 28.99 -5.40 -3.82
N ASP A 660 28.14 -6.39 -3.56
CA ASP A 660 27.46 -7.20 -4.60
C ASP A 660 25.94 -7.29 -4.35
N HIS A 661 25.26 -6.16 -4.12
CA HIS A 661 23.83 -6.13 -3.80
C HIS A 661 22.88 -6.09 -5.02
N ARG A 662 21.69 -6.68 -4.86
CA ARG A 662 20.61 -6.79 -5.88
C ARG A 662 20.07 -5.46 -6.40
N ASP A 663 20.27 -4.35 -5.66
CA ASP A 663 19.88 -2.99 -6.10
C ASP A 663 20.70 -2.46 -7.30
N GLY A 664 21.72 -3.19 -7.74
CA GLY A 664 22.46 -2.85 -8.96
C GLY A 664 23.58 -1.84 -8.73
N ILE A 665 24.34 -2.00 -7.64
CA ILE A 665 25.55 -1.21 -7.31
C ILE A 665 26.74 -1.54 -8.25
N LYS A 666 26.46 -1.81 -9.52
CA LYS A 666 27.44 -2.01 -10.60
C LYS A 666 27.62 -0.73 -11.44
N ARG A 667 27.18 0.40 -10.88
CA ARG A 667 27.27 1.77 -11.41
C ARG A 667 28.45 2.49 -10.80
N ASP A 668 29.08 3.36 -11.57
CA ASP A 668 30.31 4.01 -11.14
C ASP A 668 30.06 5.39 -10.50
N TYR A 669 30.26 5.48 -9.19
CA TYR A 669 30.28 6.71 -8.40
C TYR A 669 31.72 7.09 -7.98
N GLY A 670 32.72 6.58 -8.70
CA GLY A 670 34.13 6.89 -8.49
C GLY A 670 34.68 6.24 -7.22
N TYR A 671 35.30 7.02 -6.35
CA TYR A 671 35.86 6.54 -5.08
C TYR A 671 34.85 5.74 -4.23
N MET A 672 33.57 6.13 -4.25
CA MET A 672 32.52 5.47 -3.48
C MET A 672 32.26 4.03 -3.94
N SER A 673 32.07 3.80 -5.25
CA SER A 673 31.92 2.46 -5.84
C SER A 673 33.21 1.66 -5.72
N GLN A 674 34.37 2.27 -6.01
CA GLN A 674 35.69 1.63 -5.94
C GLN A 674 36.03 1.13 -4.52
N ASN A 675 35.48 1.77 -3.48
CA ASN A 675 35.71 1.43 -2.07
C ASN A 675 34.50 0.75 -1.40
N ASN A 676 33.59 0.13 -2.17
CA ASN A 676 32.41 -0.61 -1.70
C ASN A 676 31.55 0.20 -0.70
N PHE A 677 31.42 1.51 -0.94
CA PHE A 677 30.70 2.51 -0.13
C PHE A 677 31.07 2.52 1.37
N SER A 678 32.22 1.97 1.76
CA SER A 678 32.49 1.56 3.14
C SER A 678 32.69 2.69 4.18
N HIS A 679 32.28 2.43 5.41
CA HIS A 679 32.43 3.30 6.58
C HIS A 679 32.96 2.58 7.82
N GLN A 680 33.43 3.36 8.81
CA GLN A 680 33.99 2.84 10.06
C GLN A 680 33.02 2.92 11.25
N LEU A 681 31.88 3.60 11.13
CA LEU A 681 30.86 3.68 12.18
C LEU A 681 30.24 2.29 12.45
N ALA A 682 29.93 1.99 13.71
CA ALA A 682 29.25 0.76 14.13
C ALA A 682 27.79 1.08 14.52
N LEU A 683 26.89 0.97 13.55
CA LEU A 683 25.49 1.40 13.67
C LEU A 683 24.53 0.21 13.61
N ASN A 684 23.50 0.21 14.45
CA ASN A 684 22.33 -0.66 14.32
C ASN A 684 21.06 0.18 14.10
N SER A 685 20.04 -0.39 13.47
CA SER A 685 18.67 0.15 13.53
C SER A 685 18.14 0.01 14.95
N SER A 686 17.42 1.02 15.44
CA SER A 686 16.86 1.00 16.80
C SER A 686 15.68 0.04 16.94
N TYR A 687 14.92 -0.18 15.87
CA TYR A 687 13.72 -1.01 15.87
C TYR A 687 14.00 -2.47 15.48
N GLY A 688 15.18 -2.75 14.90
CA GLY A 688 15.62 -4.11 14.58
C GLY A 688 15.73 -5.05 15.78
N LEU A 689 15.82 -4.53 17.02
CA LEU A 689 15.75 -5.33 18.25
C LEU A 689 14.39 -6.04 18.42
N ILE A 690 13.30 -5.45 17.93
CA ILE A 690 11.94 -6.02 18.02
C ILE A 690 11.44 -6.58 16.68
N GLY A 691 12.35 -6.76 15.69
CA GLY A 691 12.01 -7.24 14.35
C GLY A 691 11.49 -6.17 13.39
N GLU A 692 11.78 -4.89 13.66
CA GLU A 692 11.20 -3.70 12.99
C GLU A 692 9.67 -3.54 13.20
N LEU A 693 9.11 -2.41 12.74
CA LEU A 693 7.66 -2.21 12.74
C LEU A 693 7.01 -2.86 11.50
N PRO A 694 5.70 -3.18 11.51
CA PRO A 694 5.01 -3.72 10.33
C PRO A 694 5.05 -2.80 9.10
N PHE A 695 5.19 -1.49 9.31
CA PHE A 695 5.40 -0.46 8.30
C PHE A 695 5.87 0.84 8.98
N THR A 696 6.39 1.79 8.19
CA THR A 696 6.53 3.19 8.62
C THR A 696 5.79 4.17 7.71
N ASN A 697 5.61 3.85 6.42
CA ASN A 697 4.67 4.51 5.51
C ASN A 697 3.48 3.57 5.20
N PHE A 698 2.26 4.10 5.15
CA PHE A 698 1.03 3.32 4.90
C PHE A 698 0.13 4.00 3.86
N THR A 699 0.17 3.52 2.62
CA THR A 699 -0.71 3.95 1.52
C THR A 699 -1.24 2.74 0.73
N PRO A 700 -2.33 2.85 -0.05
CA PRO A 700 -2.88 1.70 -0.79
C PRO A 700 -1.92 1.16 -1.85
N SER A 701 -1.01 2.02 -2.34
CA SER A 701 0.04 1.70 -3.30
C SER A 701 1.34 1.17 -2.66
N PHE A 702 1.57 1.45 -1.39
CA PHE A 702 2.86 1.22 -0.74
C PHE A 702 2.71 1.12 0.78
N VAL A 703 3.12 0.00 1.36
CA VAL A 703 3.11 -0.26 2.81
C VAL A 703 4.41 -0.98 3.16
N ASP A 704 5.35 -0.29 3.78
CA ASP A 704 6.67 -0.86 4.12
C ASP A 704 7.42 0.01 5.15
N VAL A 705 8.57 -0.48 5.62
CA VAL A 705 9.52 0.25 6.49
C VAL A 705 10.53 1.00 5.62
N ILE A 706 10.49 2.33 5.69
CA ILE A 706 11.41 3.22 4.97
C ILE A 706 12.01 4.35 5.84
N ASP A 707 11.46 4.58 7.02
CA ASP A 707 11.98 5.50 8.03
C ASP A 707 12.81 4.72 9.06
N TYR A 708 13.93 5.28 9.51
CA TYR A 708 14.79 4.61 10.49
C TYR A 708 15.40 5.59 11.49
N ILE A 709 15.78 5.04 12.65
CA ILE A 709 16.65 5.70 13.63
C ILE A 709 17.83 4.75 13.89
N TRP A 710 18.99 5.08 13.34
CA TRP A 710 20.25 4.34 13.52
C TRP A 710 21.03 4.91 14.70
N TYR A 711 21.74 4.07 15.45
CA TYR A 711 22.50 4.49 16.64
C TYR A 711 23.84 3.76 16.77
N SER A 712 24.83 4.44 17.36
CA SER A 712 26.16 3.87 17.64
C SER A 712 26.15 2.93 18.86
N THR A 713 26.25 1.62 18.61
CA THR A 713 26.10 0.56 19.63
C THR A 713 27.13 0.61 20.77
N HIS A 714 28.30 1.22 20.53
CA HIS A 714 29.39 1.30 21.49
C HIS A 714 29.23 2.42 22.53
N ALA A 715 28.31 3.35 22.31
CA ALA A 715 28.15 4.56 23.13
C ALA A 715 26.70 4.82 23.60
N LEU A 716 25.72 4.19 22.93
CA LEU A 716 24.30 4.35 23.20
C LEU A 716 23.66 2.96 23.36
N ARG A 717 22.78 2.83 24.36
CA ARG A 717 21.90 1.66 24.54
C ARG A 717 20.44 2.10 24.43
N ILE A 718 19.57 1.23 23.94
CA ILE A 718 18.12 1.50 23.87
C ILE A 718 17.47 1.04 25.18
N ARG A 719 16.52 1.83 25.67
CA ARG A 719 15.69 1.54 26.86
C ARG A 719 14.20 1.60 26.58
N GLY A 720 13.81 1.90 25.35
CA GLY A 720 12.44 1.71 24.90
C GLY A 720 12.13 2.31 23.55
N LEU A 721 11.03 1.86 22.96
CA LEU A 721 10.56 2.15 21.62
C LEU A 721 9.06 2.45 21.63
N LEU A 722 8.58 3.37 20.80
CA LEU A 722 7.14 3.51 20.54
C LEU A 722 6.69 2.36 19.62
N GLY A 723 5.87 1.44 20.13
CA GLY A 723 5.46 0.20 19.47
C GLY A 723 4.57 0.40 18.24
N LYS A 724 4.03 -0.70 17.71
CA LYS A 724 3.12 -0.68 16.55
C LYS A 724 1.79 0.04 16.87
N LEU A 725 0.99 0.30 15.83
CA LEU A 725 -0.41 0.71 15.96
C LEU A 725 -1.29 -0.52 16.24
N ASP A 726 -2.52 -0.25 16.69
CA ASP A 726 -3.58 -1.26 16.76
C ASP A 726 -3.95 -1.79 15.37
N ASP A 727 -3.78 -3.10 15.16
CA ASP A 727 -4.12 -3.79 13.92
C ASP A 727 -5.63 -3.76 13.63
N GLU A 728 -6.50 -3.69 14.65
CA GLU A 728 -7.95 -3.60 14.45
C GLU A 728 -8.33 -2.24 13.86
N TYR A 729 -7.80 -1.14 14.39
CA TYR A 729 -7.92 0.20 13.81
C TYR A 729 -7.34 0.24 12.38
N ILE A 730 -6.11 -0.24 12.16
CA ILE A 730 -5.49 -0.27 10.82
C ILE A 730 -6.38 -0.99 9.80
N SER A 731 -6.96 -2.15 10.17
CA SER A 731 -7.77 -2.98 9.28
C SER A 731 -8.99 -2.29 8.66
N LYS A 732 -9.42 -1.15 9.24
CA LYS A 732 -10.57 -0.34 8.82
C LYS A 732 -10.20 0.77 7.83
N PHE A 733 -8.93 0.88 7.43
CA PHE A 733 -8.42 1.87 6.48
C PHE A 733 -7.53 1.22 5.42
N ILE A 734 -7.38 1.87 4.25
CA ILE A 734 -6.49 1.42 3.16
C ILE A 734 -5.18 2.20 3.08
N GLY A 735 -5.02 3.23 3.92
CA GLY A 735 -3.87 4.12 3.94
C GLY A 735 -4.08 5.30 4.89
N PHE A 736 -3.01 6.06 5.08
CA PHE A 736 -2.95 7.35 5.78
C PHE A 736 -2.55 8.47 4.79
N PRO A 737 -2.76 9.76 5.09
CA PRO A 737 -3.37 10.30 6.30
C PRO A 737 -4.87 9.99 6.40
N ASN A 738 -5.41 10.04 7.62
CA ASN A 738 -6.83 9.88 7.92
C ASN A 738 -7.28 10.88 9.02
N ASP A 739 -8.34 10.57 9.76
CA ASP A 739 -8.89 11.44 10.80
C ASP A 739 -8.03 11.50 12.09
N LYS A 740 -7.21 10.48 12.36
CA LYS A 740 -6.32 10.43 13.53
C LYS A 740 -4.85 10.69 13.16
N PHE A 741 -4.40 10.16 12.02
CA PHE A 741 -3.01 10.20 11.56
C PHE A 741 -2.84 11.23 10.43
N PRO A 742 -2.15 12.37 10.68
CA PRO A 742 -2.10 13.50 9.75
C PRO A 742 -0.95 13.47 8.72
N SER A 743 -0.19 12.37 8.69
CA SER A 743 0.83 12.05 7.69
C SER A 743 0.56 10.63 7.20
N ASP A 744 1.03 10.28 6.00
CA ASP A 744 1.07 8.90 5.51
C ASP A 744 2.20 8.06 6.15
N HIS A 745 3.13 8.72 6.84
CA HIS A 745 4.10 8.09 7.73
C HIS A 745 3.61 8.06 9.19
N ILE A 746 4.22 7.19 10.00
CA ILE A 746 4.03 7.14 11.46
C ILE A 746 5.31 7.57 12.21
N PRO A 747 5.21 8.20 13.39
CA PRO A 747 6.38 8.63 14.15
C PRO A 747 7.19 7.46 14.72
N LEU A 748 8.51 7.53 14.65
CA LEU A 748 9.43 6.63 15.35
C LEU A 748 9.98 7.32 16.59
N ILE A 749 9.95 6.65 17.76
CA ILE A 749 10.48 7.23 19.01
C ILE A 749 11.32 6.21 19.75
N VAL A 750 12.52 6.62 20.15
CA VAL A 750 13.49 5.80 20.89
C VAL A 750 13.91 6.53 22.16
N ARG A 751 13.95 5.83 23.30
CA ARG A 751 14.62 6.28 24.53
C ARG A 751 16.03 5.66 24.56
N PHE A 752 17.05 6.50 24.51
CA PHE A 752 18.46 6.08 24.62
C PHE A 752 19.02 6.31 26.03
N GLU A 753 19.98 5.49 26.43
CA GLU A 753 20.89 5.68 27.56
C GLU A 753 22.31 5.93 27.06
N LEU A 754 23.01 6.91 27.62
CA LEU A 754 24.43 7.17 27.38
C LEU A 754 25.33 6.24 28.20
N LEU A 755 26.19 5.49 27.51
CA LEU A 755 27.19 4.63 28.14
C LEU A 755 28.44 5.46 28.51
N ASN A 756 28.76 5.52 29.81
CA ASN A 756 29.91 6.27 30.33
C ASN A 756 31.24 5.83 29.66
N THR A 757 31.84 6.70 28.85
CA THR A 757 33.12 6.42 28.19
C THR A 757 34.32 6.37 29.15
N ASN A 758 34.20 6.94 30.35
CA ASN A 758 35.31 7.26 31.26
C ASN A 758 35.57 6.26 32.41
N ASN A 759 34.78 5.20 32.58
CA ASN A 759 34.84 4.37 33.81
C ASN A 759 35.95 3.30 33.88
N ASN A 760 36.71 3.04 32.80
CA ASN A 760 37.61 1.88 32.72
C ASN A 760 39.07 2.09 33.20
N ASN A 761 39.44 3.27 33.72
CA ASN A 761 40.86 3.59 34.02
C ASN A 761 41.26 3.64 35.51
N ASN A 762 40.35 3.46 36.47
CA ASN A 762 40.66 3.59 37.91
C ASN A 762 40.11 2.41 38.75
N ASN A 763 40.56 1.19 38.45
CA ASN A 763 40.36 0.04 39.36
C ASN A 763 41.40 -1.09 39.12
N ASN A 764 42.69 -0.75 39.09
CA ASN A 764 43.76 -1.76 38.97
C ASN A 764 45.03 -1.37 39.75
N THR A 765 44.86 -1.05 41.02
CA THR A 765 45.93 -0.88 42.01
C THR A 765 45.52 -1.51 43.35
N SER A 766 46.51 -2.01 44.10
CA SER A 766 46.36 -2.65 45.42
C SER A 766 45.37 -3.83 45.52
N ASN A 767 45.82 -5.03 45.14
CA ASN A 767 45.74 -6.17 46.07
C ASN A 767 46.75 -7.29 45.72
N ASN A 768 48.00 -7.08 46.15
CA ASN A 768 49.04 -8.12 46.22
C ASN A 768 49.47 -8.25 47.69
N ASN A 769 48.94 -9.25 48.41
CA ASN A 769 49.61 -10.00 49.50
C ASN A 769 48.61 -10.89 50.26
N ALA A 770 48.46 -12.14 49.82
CA ALA A 770 48.08 -13.26 50.67
C ALA A 770 48.67 -14.55 50.07
N SER A 771 49.58 -15.21 50.77
CA SER A 771 50.22 -16.44 50.32
C SER A 771 49.47 -17.67 50.84
N SER A 772 49.32 -18.72 50.02
CA SER A 772 50.21 -19.90 50.11
C SER A 772 49.63 -21.22 49.55
N ASN A 773 50.55 -21.99 48.95
CA ASN A 773 50.70 -23.44 49.01
C ASN A 773 49.85 -24.42 48.15
N SER A 774 50.59 -25.42 47.64
CA SER A 774 50.17 -26.73 47.06
C SER A 774 49.25 -26.75 45.82
N GLY A 775 49.39 -27.75 44.92
CA GLY A 775 50.42 -28.80 44.90
C GLY A 775 50.06 -30.11 44.18
N SER A 776 49.96 -30.08 42.86
CA SER A 776 50.33 -31.18 41.94
C SER A 776 49.92 -32.65 42.24
N ARG A 777 48.87 -33.13 41.55
CA ARG A 777 48.81 -34.39 40.74
C ARG A 777 47.45 -34.49 40.04
N LYS A 778 47.40 -34.73 38.72
CA LYS A 778 47.44 -36.03 38.00
C LYS A 778 46.29 -36.97 38.38
N VAL A 779 45.67 -37.69 37.43
CA VAL A 779 46.02 -37.85 36.00
C VAL A 779 45.16 -36.97 35.11
#